data_AF-A0A6C0KG46-F1
#
_entry.id   AF-A0A6C0KG46-F1
#
_cell.length_a   1.000
_cell.length_b   1.000
_cell.length_c   1.000
_cell.angle_alpha   90.00
_cell.angle_beta   90.00
_cell.angle_gamma   90.00
#
_symmetry.space_group_name_H-M   'P 1'
#
loop_
_entity.id
_entity.type
_entity.pdbx_description
1 polymer ?
#
loop_
_entity_poly.entity_id
_entity_poly.type
_entity_poly.pdbx_seq_one_letter_code
_entity_poly.pdbx_strand_id
1 'polypeptide(L)'
;MAEQQRFKQYYQKYLKSLNNEFEIRFGTKGRTLTKIDYENVIQKLKSLGFSIKDTDNEEYSLKIFNEYIDPKTGNMKISNIRTEIQGLRNIQRYCRTNAILVADSIPSYISFLQKKSVFNENNEPLKPIDFKDFNFRVSLQEEKKLDINDRLIRLLIANWLNTKKTFRFLKRTSLVHSDYELQVDFSIVKSSNVNKRGQLIPSLSFTDSNVLNNSELYEIEIEVFDRIKTAKDTEKNFLDIKKVIKYILSGLQQSNFPIGLTEEDIVLKQYMSMIYGEAAVLKRRILPNDFIGPSAISLEMKNIQKLSDEMKILSETTPNIRNNYTVTDKADGLRKLLIISNIGKIYLIDTNMHVQFTGVKTTNKTTFNSILDGEHIIHNKIHEYINLFACFDVYIYNSNDVRDLPFVLENPNATSNSRLPIVNRIIKDLDIKSITSNASTFKIQRKTFYSGEAIFNNCRVILQKVDDGLFEYYTDGLIFTPMDKGVGAMNQKDKPVNYKKTWNAMFKWKPPEDNTIDFLVSTVKDENKKDVVNYLFQDGLSTQNISQLDQYKTLILRVGFDERKHGYINPCEDIINDKLPSREDVDNQNSYKPMPFYPTQPYDPNANVCKIILDTTASLGDTLMMTEDKSNIFENNMIVEFRYDKEREVGFNWIPIKVRYDKTAEYRRGLKNYGNAYHVAQSVWQTIHNPITQRMITTGRNIPTELGNDEVYYQREGISYTKALRDFHNLYIKRKLILGVSEVENTLIDLSVGKGGDLPKWIAAELSFVFGIDIARDNIENRIDGACARYLNYRKTYKNIPKVLFVNGNSAENIKSGNAIFTEKGKQITKAVFGEGPKDIQKLGKGVFNQYGKAKDGFDIVSCQFSLHYFFENQNTLQNFLRNVSETCKIGGYFIGTSYNGKKIFRLLQNKKQNEAISKFIDNNKIWQITKKYDNDVFKNDNSSLGYSIDVYQKSINKTFTEYLVNYDYLIQLMESYGFVIINDDEAKQLGFPHGIDSFETCFSMMETDVKINPSSKKDMGQSLKLTPEEKFISFLNNYFIFKKLRDVDTKSLQVALGNETLEEIKTENAESESIQNAAISSAPSKRAIKLKKKVKLVIS
;
A
#
# COMPACT_ATOMS: atom_id res chain seq x y z
N MET A 1 -47.91 -12.32 13.75
CA MET A 1 -49.20 -12.96 13.35
C MET A 1 -50.11 -12.03 12.54
N ALA A 2 -50.34 -10.77 12.95
CA ALA A 2 -51.23 -9.85 12.23
C ALA A 2 -50.84 -9.59 10.74
N GLU A 3 -49.55 -9.43 10.43
CA GLU A 3 -49.08 -9.19 9.05
C GLU A 3 -49.31 -10.39 8.13
N GLN A 4 -49.11 -11.62 8.61
CA GLN A 4 -49.37 -12.83 7.83
C GLN A 4 -50.85 -13.01 7.52
N GLN A 5 -51.73 -12.69 8.47
CA GLN A 5 -53.18 -12.74 8.25
C GLN A 5 -53.61 -11.72 7.20
N ARG A 6 -53.09 -10.49 7.28
CA ARG A 6 -53.32 -9.45 6.26
C ARG A 6 -52.76 -9.84 4.88
N PHE A 7 -51.61 -10.51 4.83
CA PHE A 7 -51.03 -10.99 3.58
C PHE A 7 -51.95 -12.01 2.90
N LYS A 8 -52.49 -12.96 3.66
CA LYS A 8 -53.49 -13.91 3.16
C LYS A 8 -54.77 -13.21 2.69
N GLN A 9 -55.25 -12.20 3.42
CA GLN A 9 -56.41 -11.39 3.02
C GLN A 9 -56.17 -10.63 1.70
N TYR A 10 -54.98 -10.05 1.48
CA TYR A 10 -54.67 -9.33 0.24
C TYR A 10 -54.63 -10.29 -0.95
N TYR A 11 -54.04 -11.46 -0.77
CA TYR A 11 -54.05 -12.52 -1.78
C TYR A 11 -55.49 -12.98 -2.11
N GLN A 12 -56.35 -13.20 -1.10
CA GLN A 12 -57.75 -13.53 -1.32
C GLN A 12 -58.52 -12.43 -2.07
N LYS A 13 -58.22 -11.15 -1.84
CA LYS A 13 -58.80 -10.04 -2.60
C LYS A 13 -58.27 -9.96 -4.04
N TYR A 14 -57.00 -10.25 -4.25
CA TYR A 14 -56.40 -10.33 -5.59
C TYR A 14 -57.11 -11.38 -6.46
N LEU A 15 -57.43 -12.54 -5.91
CA LEU A 15 -58.15 -13.61 -6.63
C LEU A 15 -59.56 -13.19 -7.11
N LYS A 16 -60.17 -12.16 -6.52
CA LYS A 16 -61.55 -11.71 -6.84
C LYS A 16 -61.63 -10.64 -7.94
N SER A 17 -60.52 -10.07 -8.40
CA SER A 17 -60.54 -8.95 -9.35
C SER A 17 -59.51 -9.16 -10.47
N LEU A 18 -59.96 -9.02 -11.71
CA LEU A 18 -59.09 -9.12 -12.89
C LEU A 18 -58.14 -7.94 -13.01
N ASN A 19 -58.53 -6.73 -12.58
CA ASN A 19 -57.73 -5.50 -12.72
C ASN A 19 -56.76 -5.25 -11.55
N ASN A 20 -56.72 -6.15 -10.56
CA ASN A 20 -55.80 -6.03 -9.45
C ASN A 20 -54.45 -6.64 -9.81
N GLU A 21 -53.39 -5.93 -9.44
CA GLU A 21 -51.98 -6.32 -9.52
C GLU A 21 -51.50 -6.63 -8.10
N PHE A 22 -50.82 -7.76 -7.94
CA PHE A 22 -50.30 -8.22 -6.65
C PHE A 22 -48.79 -8.44 -6.73
N GLU A 23 -48.05 -7.56 -6.07
CA GLU A 23 -46.59 -7.52 -6.14
C GLU A 23 -45.94 -7.67 -4.77
N ILE A 24 -44.82 -8.39 -4.75
CA ILE A 24 -43.95 -8.49 -3.58
C ILE A 24 -42.58 -7.93 -3.95
N ARG A 25 -42.14 -6.86 -3.28
CA ARG A 25 -40.90 -6.16 -3.60
C ARG A 25 -39.89 -6.27 -2.46
N PHE A 26 -38.64 -6.57 -2.78
CA PHE A 26 -37.56 -6.73 -1.80
C PHE A 26 -36.68 -5.48 -1.72
N GLY A 27 -36.04 -5.24 -0.58
CA GLY A 27 -35.11 -4.10 -0.42
C GLY A 27 -35.80 -2.73 -0.39
N THR A 28 -37.09 -2.68 -0.05
CA THR A 28 -37.91 -1.47 -0.15
C THR A 28 -37.76 -0.49 1.02
N LYS A 29 -37.17 -0.91 2.14
CA LYS A 29 -36.92 -0.05 3.30
C LYS A 29 -35.52 -0.26 3.88
N GLY A 30 -34.79 0.83 4.12
CA GLY A 30 -33.45 0.77 4.70
C GLY A 30 -32.37 0.52 3.64
N ARG A 31 -31.73 -0.65 3.66
CA ARG A 31 -30.61 -0.99 2.77
C ARG A 31 -31.12 -1.32 1.36
N THR A 32 -30.66 -0.58 0.35
CA THR A 32 -30.89 -0.87 -1.07
C THR A 32 -30.11 -2.12 -1.50
N LEU A 33 -30.65 -2.85 -2.47
CA LEU A 33 -29.99 -4.03 -3.04
C LEU A 33 -28.74 -3.61 -3.82
N THR A 34 -27.67 -4.38 -3.65
CA THR A 34 -26.44 -4.24 -4.42
C THR A 34 -26.44 -5.19 -5.63
N LYS A 35 -25.52 -4.97 -6.57
CA LYS A 35 -25.29 -5.90 -7.69
C LYS A 35 -25.00 -7.34 -7.20
N ILE A 36 -24.26 -7.47 -6.10
CA ILE A 36 -23.94 -8.76 -5.48
C ILE A 36 -25.22 -9.43 -4.96
N ASP A 37 -26.07 -8.68 -4.24
CA ASP A 37 -27.35 -9.20 -3.74
C ASP A 37 -28.23 -9.69 -4.90
N TYR A 38 -28.27 -8.91 -5.98
CA TYR A 38 -29.00 -9.24 -7.22
C TYR A 38 -28.49 -10.53 -7.87
N GLU A 39 -27.17 -10.67 -8.05
CA GLU A 39 -26.54 -11.86 -8.64
C GLU A 39 -26.71 -13.10 -7.76
N ASN A 40 -26.54 -12.98 -6.44
CA ASN A 40 -26.71 -14.09 -5.50
C ASN A 40 -28.12 -14.68 -5.55
N VAL A 41 -29.15 -13.83 -5.69
CA VAL A 41 -30.54 -14.28 -5.82
C VAL A 41 -30.74 -14.99 -7.17
N ILE A 42 -30.21 -14.45 -8.27
CA ILE A 42 -30.30 -15.11 -9.58
C ILE A 42 -29.64 -16.49 -9.54
N GLN A 43 -28.42 -16.59 -9.01
CA GLN A 43 -27.70 -17.86 -8.88
C GLN A 43 -28.51 -18.85 -8.02
N LYS A 44 -29.10 -18.38 -6.92
CA LYS A 44 -29.92 -19.21 -6.04
C LYS A 44 -31.18 -19.73 -6.72
N LEU A 45 -31.89 -18.90 -7.49
CA LEU A 45 -33.09 -19.33 -8.21
C LEU A 45 -32.73 -20.31 -9.33
N LYS A 46 -31.67 -20.03 -10.10
CA LYS A 46 -31.18 -20.96 -11.12
C LYS A 46 -30.80 -22.32 -10.53
N SER A 47 -30.13 -22.35 -9.37
CA SER A 47 -29.80 -23.62 -8.69
C SER A 47 -31.03 -24.39 -8.19
N LEU A 48 -32.21 -23.76 -8.19
CA LEU A 48 -33.49 -24.34 -7.79
C LEU A 48 -34.41 -24.62 -8.99
N GLY A 49 -33.88 -24.57 -10.23
CA GLY A 49 -34.61 -24.93 -11.44
C GLY A 49 -35.35 -23.78 -12.13
N PHE A 50 -35.19 -22.53 -11.69
CA PHE A 50 -35.77 -21.39 -12.41
C PHE A 50 -35.00 -21.13 -13.71
N SER A 51 -35.73 -20.97 -14.82
CA SER A 51 -35.18 -20.60 -16.12
C SER A 51 -35.51 -19.15 -16.46
N ILE A 52 -34.73 -18.57 -17.37
CA ILE A 52 -35.06 -17.28 -17.97
C ILE A 52 -36.30 -17.48 -18.84
N LYS A 53 -37.28 -16.58 -18.74
CA LYS A 53 -38.49 -16.58 -19.57
C LYS A 53 -38.10 -16.51 -21.06
N ASP A 54 -38.71 -17.36 -21.91
CA ASP A 54 -38.40 -17.70 -23.33
C ASP A 54 -38.34 -16.54 -24.37
N THR A 55 -37.85 -15.36 -23.99
CA THR A 55 -37.49 -14.29 -24.91
C THR A 55 -35.99 -14.10 -24.85
N ASP A 56 -35.30 -14.39 -25.96
CA ASP A 56 -33.85 -14.18 -26.16
C ASP A 56 -33.38 -12.71 -26.00
N ASN A 57 -34.22 -11.82 -25.49
CA ASN A 57 -33.93 -10.40 -25.33
C ASN A 57 -34.26 -9.92 -23.92
N GLU A 58 -33.31 -9.21 -23.32
CA GLU A 58 -33.54 -8.37 -22.15
C GLU A 58 -34.66 -7.36 -22.44
N GLU A 59 -35.63 -7.23 -21.52
CA GLU A 59 -36.75 -6.31 -21.71
C GLU A 59 -36.32 -4.89 -21.29
N TYR A 60 -36.27 -3.99 -22.26
CA TYR A 60 -35.99 -2.57 -22.02
C TYR A 60 -37.29 -1.78 -21.96
N SER A 61 -37.50 -1.02 -20.88
CA SER A 61 -38.63 -0.09 -20.79
C SER A 61 -38.25 1.26 -20.20
N LEU A 62 -38.92 2.32 -20.64
CA LEU A 62 -38.83 3.66 -20.08
C LEU A 62 -40.17 4.05 -19.47
N LYS A 63 -40.19 4.23 -18.14
CA LYS A 63 -41.36 4.65 -17.37
C LYS A 63 -41.29 6.16 -17.11
N ILE A 64 -42.32 6.89 -17.51
CA ILE A 64 -42.38 8.34 -17.48
C ILE A 64 -43.61 8.80 -16.66
N PHE A 65 -43.39 9.75 -15.76
CA PHE A 65 -44.47 10.37 -14.98
C PHE A 65 -44.42 11.90 -15.11
N ASN A 66 -45.52 12.49 -15.57
CA ASN A 66 -45.65 13.93 -15.78
C ASN A 66 -46.10 14.65 -14.50
N GLU A 67 -45.65 15.88 -14.31
CA GLU A 67 -46.25 16.79 -13.35
C GLU A 67 -47.60 17.33 -13.86
N TYR A 68 -48.52 17.54 -12.93
CA TYR A 68 -49.78 18.25 -13.14
C TYR A 68 -50.07 19.17 -11.96
N ILE A 69 -50.86 20.22 -12.21
CA ILE A 69 -51.36 21.10 -11.17
C ILE A 69 -52.55 20.41 -10.51
N ASP A 70 -52.46 20.11 -9.22
CA ASP A 70 -53.58 19.54 -8.46
C ASP A 70 -54.72 20.58 -8.37
N PRO A 71 -55.89 20.34 -9.00
CA PRO A 71 -56.97 21.31 -9.00
C PRO A 71 -57.50 21.66 -7.61
N LYS A 72 -57.31 20.77 -6.62
CA LYS A 72 -57.77 20.98 -5.24
C LYS A 72 -56.82 21.80 -4.40
N THR A 73 -55.52 21.74 -4.68
CA THR A 73 -54.49 22.36 -3.82
C THR A 73 -53.67 23.43 -4.53
N GLY A 74 -53.80 23.58 -5.85
CA GLY A 74 -53.00 24.49 -6.69
C GLY A 74 -51.52 24.11 -6.79
N ASN A 75 -51.08 23.07 -6.09
CA ASN A 75 -49.68 22.65 -6.04
C ASN A 75 -49.35 21.70 -7.21
N MET A 76 -48.12 21.81 -7.70
CA MET A 76 -47.56 20.85 -8.66
C MET A 76 -47.37 19.50 -7.98
N LYS A 77 -47.92 18.44 -8.59
CA LYS A 77 -47.79 17.04 -8.14
C LYS A 77 -47.44 16.15 -9.31
N ILE A 78 -46.78 15.02 -9.03
CA ILE A 78 -46.56 13.97 -10.02
C ILE A 78 -47.85 13.17 -10.22
N SER A 79 -48.23 12.97 -11.48
CA SER A 79 -49.42 12.22 -11.88
C SER A 79 -49.31 10.73 -11.50
N ASN A 80 -50.46 10.11 -11.22
CA ASN A 80 -50.56 8.65 -11.05
C ASN A 80 -50.71 7.89 -12.37
N ILE A 81 -50.64 8.60 -13.51
CA ILE A 81 -50.59 8.04 -14.85
C ILE A 81 -49.12 7.83 -15.24
N ARG A 82 -48.77 6.57 -15.51
CA ARG A 82 -47.48 6.13 -16.02
C ARG A 82 -47.58 5.98 -17.54
N THR A 83 -46.69 6.65 -18.26
CA THR A 83 -46.44 6.37 -19.68
C THR A 83 -45.27 5.40 -19.77
N GLU A 84 -45.46 4.27 -20.46
CA GLU A 84 -44.44 3.23 -20.60
C GLU A 84 -44.10 3.01 -22.07
N ILE A 85 -42.81 3.14 -22.41
CA ILE A 85 -42.27 2.92 -23.76
C ILE A 85 -41.45 1.63 -23.73
N GLN A 86 -41.81 0.65 -24.56
CA GLN A 86 -41.13 -0.65 -24.62
C GLN A 86 -40.14 -0.75 -25.79
N GLY A 87 -39.01 -1.41 -25.55
CA GLY A 87 -37.98 -1.74 -26.54
C GLY A 87 -36.88 -0.68 -26.67
N LEU A 88 -35.62 -1.13 -26.69
CA LEU A 88 -34.44 -0.25 -26.70
C LEU A 88 -34.43 0.74 -27.88
N ARG A 89 -34.76 0.28 -29.09
CA ARG A 89 -34.83 1.13 -30.29
C ARG A 89 -35.89 2.24 -30.17
N ASN A 90 -37.03 1.92 -29.56
CA ASN A 90 -38.13 2.87 -29.38
C ASN A 90 -37.78 3.91 -28.30
N ILE A 91 -37.09 3.49 -27.24
CA ILE A 91 -36.56 4.38 -26.20
C ILE A 91 -35.52 5.32 -26.82
N GLN A 92 -34.58 4.82 -27.62
CA GLN A 92 -33.59 5.65 -28.32
C GLN A 92 -34.25 6.71 -29.21
N ARG A 93 -35.33 6.33 -29.92
CA ARG A 93 -36.13 7.28 -30.72
C ARG A 93 -36.75 8.36 -29.85
N TYR A 94 -37.33 7.99 -28.70
CA TYR A 94 -37.85 8.96 -27.74
C TYR A 94 -36.76 9.88 -27.22
N CYS A 95 -35.58 9.37 -26.86
CA CYS A 95 -34.47 10.19 -26.37
C CYS A 95 -34.02 11.25 -27.39
N ARG A 96 -34.13 10.96 -28.70
CA ARG A 96 -33.77 11.92 -29.78
C ARG A 96 -34.83 12.99 -30.01
N THR A 97 -36.11 12.68 -29.78
CA THR A 97 -37.25 13.52 -30.20
C THR A 97 -38.01 14.14 -29.04
N ASN A 98 -37.90 13.55 -27.84
CA ASN A 98 -38.69 13.83 -26.64
C ASN A 98 -40.23 13.72 -26.86
N ALA A 99 -40.66 13.14 -27.98
CA ALA A 99 -42.06 13.09 -28.42
C ALA A 99 -42.63 11.67 -28.36
N ILE A 100 -43.91 11.56 -27.98
CA ILE A 100 -44.65 10.30 -27.93
C ILE A 100 -45.56 10.07 -29.14
N LEU A 101 -45.76 11.10 -29.98
CA LEU A 101 -46.53 11.01 -31.21
C LEU A 101 -45.61 10.75 -32.40
N VAL A 102 -46.05 9.89 -33.31
CA VAL A 102 -45.42 9.61 -34.59
C VAL A 102 -46.48 9.75 -35.68
N ALA A 103 -46.29 10.72 -36.59
CA ALA A 103 -47.29 11.05 -37.61
C ALA A 103 -48.70 11.22 -37.00
N ASP A 104 -48.79 12.02 -35.94
CA ASP A 104 -50.02 12.34 -35.19
C ASP A 104 -50.77 11.15 -34.56
N SER A 105 -50.12 9.98 -34.48
CA SER A 105 -50.66 8.78 -33.82
C SER A 105 -49.75 8.32 -32.67
N ILE A 106 -50.32 7.58 -31.71
CA ILE A 106 -49.55 6.96 -30.63
C ILE A 106 -49.13 5.57 -31.08
N PRO A 107 -47.82 5.27 -31.14
CA PRO A 107 -47.33 3.96 -31.51
C PRO A 107 -47.75 2.86 -30.52
N SER A 108 -47.90 1.63 -31.01
CA SER A 108 -48.32 0.46 -30.21
C SER A 108 -47.35 0.09 -29.07
N TYR A 109 -46.09 0.51 -29.15
CA TYR A 109 -45.07 0.30 -28.11
C TYR A 109 -45.18 1.28 -26.93
N ILE A 110 -46.14 2.21 -26.96
CA ILE A 110 -46.43 3.15 -25.88
C ILE A 110 -47.75 2.77 -25.21
N SER A 111 -47.76 2.71 -23.88
CA SER A 111 -48.95 2.43 -23.09
C SER A 111 -49.13 3.41 -21.93
N PHE A 112 -50.38 3.66 -21.55
CA PHE A 112 -50.74 4.50 -20.41
C PHE A 112 -51.42 3.67 -19.33
N LEU A 113 -50.83 3.65 -18.14
CA LEU A 113 -51.28 2.85 -17.01
C LEU A 113 -51.56 3.77 -15.83
N GLN A 114 -52.77 3.72 -15.27
CA GLN A 114 -53.13 4.45 -14.06
C GLN A 114 -53.14 3.50 -12.86
N LYS A 115 -52.32 3.81 -11.85
CA LYS A 115 -52.31 3.06 -10.58
C LYS A 115 -53.30 3.68 -9.58
N LYS A 116 -54.16 2.86 -8.99
CA LYS A 116 -55.13 3.25 -7.95
C LYS A 116 -55.00 2.36 -6.71
N SER A 117 -55.38 2.92 -5.56
CA SER A 117 -55.47 2.17 -4.30
C SER A 117 -56.72 1.30 -4.30
N VAL A 118 -56.59 0.04 -3.87
CA VAL A 118 -57.72 -0.84 -3.58
C VAL A 118 -58.26 -0.49 -2.19
N PHE A 119 -59.58 -0.54 -1.97
CA PHE A 119 -60.21 -0.17 -0.70
C PHE A 119 -60.62 -1.39 0.15
N ASN A 120 -60.67 -1.23 1.48
CA ASN A 120 -61.24 -2.22 2.41
C ASN A 120 -62.77 -2.13 2.46
N GLU A 121 -63.40 -3.02 3.24
CA GLU A 121 -64.87 -3.04 3.41
C GLU A 121 -65.41 -1.75 4.08
N ASN A 122 -64.54 -1.02 4.79
CA ASN A 122 -64.83 0.27 5.44
C ASN A 122 -64.52 1.47 4.53
N ASN A 123 -64.28 1.26 3.24
CA ASN A 123 -63.94 2.30 2.25
C ASN A 123 -62.64 3.08 2.55
N GLU A 124 -61.69 2.47 3.26
CA GLU A 124 -60.34 3.00 3.48
C GLU A 124 -59.33 2.38 2.51
N PRO A 125 -58.35 3.13 1.99
CA PRO A 125 -57.36 2.61 1.06
C PRO A 125 -56.45 1.58 1.74
N LEU A 126 -56.31 0.41 1.11
CA LEU A 126 -55.40 -0.65 1.52
C LEU A 126 -53.95 -0.16 1.38
N LYS A 127 -53.30 0.03 2.52
CA LYS A 127 -51.88 0.39 2.59
C LYS A 127 -51.01 -0.86 2.39
N PRO A 128 -49.86 -0.76 1.70
CA PRO A 128 -48.93 -1.87 1.58
C PRO A 128 -48.58 -2.50 2.94
N ILE A 129 -48.35 -3.81 2.95
CA ILE A 129 -47.93 -4.56 4.13
C ILE A 129 -46.41 -4.64 4.11
N ASP A 130 -45.76 -4.04 5.11
CA ASP A 130 -44.31 -4.04 5.24
C ASP A 130 -43.86 -5.14 6.20
N PHE A 131 -43.23 -6.19 5.69
CA PHE A 131 -42.54 -7.19 6.52
C PHE A 131 -41.16 -6.66 6.88
N LYS A 132 -41.11 -5.76 7.86
CA LYS A 132 -39.88 -5.03 8.24
C LYS A 132 -38.73 -5.99 8.59
N ASP A 133 -39.03 -7.07 9.28
CA ASP A 133 -38.04 -8.03 9.76
C ASP A 133 -37.38 -8.83 8.62
N PHE A 134 -37.98 -8.89 7.43
CA PHE A 134 -37.43 -9.57 6.25
C PHE A 134 -37.22 -8.62 5.06
N ASN A 135 -37.35 -7.31 5.28
CA ASN A 135 -37.18 -6.24 4.30
C ASN A 135 -37.89 -6.47 2.94
N PHE A 136 -39.14 -6.91 3.00
CA PHE A 136 -39.99 -6.97 1.81
C PHE A 136 -41.35 -6.32 2.05
N ARG A 137 -41.99 -5.92 0.97
CA ARG A 137 -43.30 -5.26 0.97
C ARG A 137 -44.24 -5.99 0.05
N VAL A 138 -45.46 -6.21 0.53
CA VAL A 138 -46.57 -6.73 -0.26
C VAL A 138 -47.50 -5.56 -0.61
N SER A 139 -47.79 -5.39 -1.89
CA SER A 139 -48.68 -4.35 -2.38
C SER A 139 -49.81 -4.95 -3.20
N LEU A 140 -51.02 -4.43 -3.00
CA LEU A 140 -52.19 -4.71 -3.83
C LEU A 140 -52.67 -3.39 -4.41
N GLN A 141 -52.61 -3.27 -5.74
CA GLN A 141 -52.99 -2.05 -6.46
C GLN A 141 -53.96 -2.41 -7.58
N GLU A 142 -54.82 -1.48 -7.95
CA GLU A 142 -55.61 -1.60 -9.17
C GLU A 142 -54.82 -0.92 -10.30
N GLU A 143 -54.57 -1.66 -11.37
CA GLU A 143 -53.91 -1.15 -12.56
C GLU A 143 -54.90 -1.05 -13.71
N LYS A 144 -55.24 0.19 -14.09
CA LYS A 144 -56.16 0.45 -15.19
C LYS A 144 -55.37 0.93 -16.42
N LYS A 145 -55.42 0.16 -17.50
CA LYS A 145 -54.97 0.63 -18.82
C LYS A 145 -55.92 1.71 -19.33
N LEU A 146 -55.38 2.87 -19.68
CA LEU A 146 -56.16 4.00 -20.18
C LEU A 146 -56.12 4.02 -21.71
N ASP A 147 -57.28 4.25 -22.31
CA ASP A 147 -57.42 4.42 -23.76
C ASP A 147 -56.95 5.82 -24.17
N ILE A 148 -56.49 5.94 -25.43
CA ILE A 148 -56.03 7.21 -26.02
C ILE A 148 -57.15 8.26 -26.01
N ASN A 149 -58.40 7.83 -26.08
CA ASN A 149 -59.57 8.71 -26.02
C ASN A 149 -59.92 9.21 -24.62
N ASP A 150 -59.29 8.68 -23.57
CA ASP A 150 -59.51 9.16 -22.21
C ASP A 150 -59.12 10.64 -22.10
N ARG A 151 -60.01 11.44 -21.50
CA ARG A 151 -59.83 12.90 -21.34
C ARG A 151 -58.50 13.24 -20.67
N LEU A 152 -58.06 12.44 -19.70
CA LEU A 152 -56.80 12.66 -18.99
C LEU A 152 -55.59 12.46 -19.90
N ILE A 153 -55.66 11.48 -20.81
CA ILE A 153 -54.58 11.18 -21.77
C ILE A 153 -54.50 12.26 -22.85
N ARG A 154 -55.63 12.73 -23.37
CA ARG A 154 -55.66 13.86 -24.32
C ARG A 154 -55.00 15.12 -23.76
N LEU A 155 -55.29 15.44 -22.49
CA LEU A 155 -54.66 16.58 -21.79
C LEU A 155 -53.16 16.39 -21.57
N LEU A 156 -52.74 15.16 -21.24
CA LEU A 156 -51.33 14.81 -21.05
C LEU A 156 -50.54 14.92 -22.36
N ILE A 157 -51.12 14.46 -23.48
CA ILE A 157 -50.51 14.54 -24.81
C ILE A 157 -50.37 16.01 -25.25
N ALA A 158 -51.45 16.79 -25.13
CA ALA A 158 -51.46 18.21 -25.52
C ALA A 158 -50.38 19.02 -24.77
N ASN A 159 -50.09 18.66 -23.52
CA ASN A 159 -49.12 19.34 -22.67
C ASN A 159 -47.79 18.59 -22.55
N TRP A 160 -47.53 17.57 -23.38
CA TRP A 160 -46.39 16.68 -23.20
C TRP A 160 -45.05 17.41 -23.23
N LEU A 161 -44.84 18.31 -24.19
CA LEU A 161 -43.57 19.06 -24.32
C LEU A 161 -43.38 20.12 -23.23
N ASN A 162 -44.47 20.64 -22.66
CA ASN A 162 -44.45 21.76 -21.72
C ASN A 162 -44.51 21.34 -20.25
N THR A 163 -44.68 20.05 -19.97
CA THR A 163 -44.73 19.51 -18.60
C THR A 163 -43.40 18.88 -18.22
N LYS A 164 -42.95 19.11 -16.98
CA LYS A 164 -41.80 18.39 -16.44
C LYS A 164 -42.18 16.95 -16.15
N LYS A 165 -41.19 16.07 -16.23
CA LYS A 165 -41.33 14.62 -16.16
C LYS A 165 -40.23 14.04 -15.29
N THR A 166 -40.54 12.91 -14.66
CA THR A 166 -39.54 12.04 -14.05
C THR A 166 -39.42 10.77 -14.88
N PHE A 167 -38.21 10.25 -14.96
CA PHE A 167 -37.86 9.13 -15.83
C PHE A 167 -37.28 7.99 -15.00
N ARG A 168 -37.66 6.76 -15.34
CA ARG A 168 -37.00 5.53 -14.89
C ARG A 168 -36.76 4.66 -16.12
N PHE A 169 -35.51 4.47 -16.47
CA PHE A 169 -35.05 3.55 -17.49
C PHE A 169 -34.77 2.20 -16.83
N LEU A 170 -35.43 1.14 -17.30
CA LEU A 170 -35.36 -0.20 -16.74
C LEU A 170 -34.81 -1.16 -17.80
N LYS A 171 -33.88 -2.00 -17.36
CA LYS A 171 -33.47 -3.24 -18.04
C LYS A 171 -33.91 -4.40 -17.15
N ARG A 172 -34.85 -5.22 -17.63
CA ARG A 172 -35.49 -6.29 -16.86
C ARG A 172 -35.16 -7.66 -17.44
N THR A 173 -34.89 -8.59 -16.52
CA THR A 173 -34.75 -10.02 -16.79
C THR A 173 -35.70 -10.76 -15.87
N SER A 174 -36.49 -11.68 -16.41
CA SER A 174 -37.52 -12.38 -15.65
C SER A 174 -37.22 -13.87 -15.59
N LEU A 175 -37.30 -14.42 -14.38
CA LEU A 175 -37.13 -15.85 -14.12
C LEU A 175 -38.47 -16.49 -13.80
N VAL A 176 -38.71 -17.67 -14.38
CA VAL A 176 -39.93 -18.46 -14.21
C VAL A 176 -39.57 -19.90 -13.85
N HIS A 177 -40.53 -20.65 -13.36
CA HIS A 177 -40.38 -22.07 -13.02
C HIS A 177 -41.62 -22.82 -13.47
N SER A 178 -41.49 -24.06 -13.96
CA SER A 178 -42.61 -24.87 -14.45
C SER A 178 -43.70 -25.08 -13.40
N ASP A 179 -43.28 -25.28 -12.15
CA ASP A 179 -44.17 -25.67 -11.04
C ASP A 179 -44.82 -24.49 -10.32
N TYR A 180 -44.37 -23.25 -10.56
CA TYR A 180 -44.83 -22.06 -9.83
C TYR A 180 -45.55 -21.08 -10.76
N GLU A 181 -46.71 -20.63 -10.32
CA GLU A 181 -47.54 -19.65 -11.05
C GLU A 181 -47.10 -18.20 -10.81
N LEU A 182 -45.79 -17.98 -10.86
CA LEU A 182 -45.10 -16.78 -10.40
C LEU A 182 -43.96 -16.43 -11.35
N GLN A 183 -43.68 -15.14 -11.48
CA GLN A 183 -42.52 -14.60 -12.17
C GLN A 183 -41.68 -13.81 -11.17
N VAL A 184 -40.36 -13.98 -11.21
CA VAL A 184 -39.43 -13.16 -10.44
C VAL A 184 -38.73 -12.20 -11.39
N ASP A 185 -39.00 -10.92 -11.20
CA ASP A 185 -38.48 -9.84 -12.01
C ASP A 185 -37.24 -9.24 -11.38
N PHE A 186 -36.18 -9.19 -12.17
CA PHE A 186 -34.90 -8.60 -11.84
C PHE A 186 -34.71 -7.37 -12.71
N SER A 187 -34.75 -6.18 -12.11
CA SER A 187 -34.65 -4.91 -12.84
C SER A 187 -33.41 -4.12 -12.45
N ILE A 188 -32.63 -3.70 -13.43
CA ILE A 188 -31.58 -2.68 -13.31
C ILE A 188 -32.20 -1.34 -13.71
N VAL A 189 -32.22 -0.38 -12.79
CA VAL A 189 -32.94 0.88 -12.93
C VAL A 189 -31.98 2.06 -12.87
N LYS A 190 -32.04 2.92 -13.89
CA LYS A 190 -31.46 4.27 -13.86
C LYS A 190 -32.59 5.29 -13.85
N SER A 191 -32.53 6.26 -12.96
CA SER A 191 -33.62 7.23 -12.76
C SER A 191 -33.12 8.67 -12.80
N SER A 192 -34.06 9.62 -12.91
CA SER A 192 -33.74 11.05 -12.81
C SER A 192 -33.04 11.38 -11.49
N ASN A 193 -32.30 12.49 -11.46
CA ASN A 193 -31.62 12.96 -10.24
C ASN A 193 -32.56 13.00 -9.04
N VAL A 194 -32.06 12.69 -7.84
CA VAL A 194 -32.83 12.73 -6.59
C VAL A 194 -32.48 13.94 -5.74
N ASN A 195 -33.46 14.55 -5.10
CA ASN A 195 -33.25 15.64 -4.14
C ASN A 195 -32.79 15.11 -2.77
N LYS A 196 -32.45 16.01 -1.83
CA LYS A 196 -32.03 15.66 -0.45
C LYS A 196 -33.07 14.83 0.34
N ARG A 197 -34.34 14.81 -0.11
CA ARG A 197 -35.44 14.05 0.49
C ARG A 197 -35.68 12.70 -0.22
N GLY A 198 -34.84 12.34 -1.20
CA GLY A 198 -34.95 11.09 -1.96
C GLY A 198 -36.03 11.08 -3.05
N GLN A 199 -36.57 12.24 -3.41
CA GLN A 199 -37.59 12.35 -4.47
C GLN A 199 -36.93 12.67 -5.81
N LEU A 200 -37.41 12.06 -6.90
CA LEU A 200 -36.95 12.34 -8.26
C LEU A 200 -37.22 13.80 -8.64
N ILE A 201 -36.24 14.44 -9.26
CA ILE A 201 -36.28 15.83 -9.72
C ILE A 201 -36.88 15.87 -11.13
N PRO A 202 -38.05 16.51 -11.31
CA PRO A 202 -38.71 16.59 -12.61
C PRO A 202 -37.95 17.49 -13.59
N SER A 203 -37.84 17.05 -14.85
CA SER A 203 -37.10 17.71 -15.93
C SER A 203 -37.94 17.77 -17.21
N LEU A 204 -37.69 18.74 -18.11
CA LEU A 204 -38.47 18.87 -19.36
C LEU A 204 -38.17 17.75 -20.37
N SER A 205 -36.91 17.31 -20.42
CA SER A 205 -36.42 16.27 -21.33
C SER A 205 -35.70 15.13 -20.61
N PHE A 206 -35.56 14.00 -21.32
CA PHE A 206 -34.78 12.87 -20.84
C PHE A 206 -33.30 13.24 -20.64
N THR A 207 -32.72 14.02 -21.56
CA THR A 207 -31.31 14.44 -21.52
C THR A 207 -31.02 15.29 -20.29
N ASP A 208 -31.86 16.29 -19.99
CA ASP A 208 -31.69 17.19 -18.84
C ASP A 208 -31.79 16.45 -17.50
N SER A 209 -32.51 15.32 -17.49
CA SER A 209 -32.72 14.53 -16.27
C SER A 209 -31.51 13.71 -15.82
N ASN A 210 -30.46 13.65 -16.66
CA ASN A 210 -29.19 12.98 -16.40
C ASN A 210 -29.29 11.46 -16.10
N VAL A 211 -30.38 10.81 -16.52
CA VAL A 211 -30.69 9.40 -16.20
C VAL A 211 -29.52 8.45 -16.51
N LEU A 212 -28.91 8.56 -17.70
CA LEU A 212 -27.90 7.59 -18.16
C LEU A 212 -26.59 7.63 -17.35
N ASN A 213 -26.28 8.79 -16.76
CA ASN A 213 -25.07 9.02 -15.95
C ASN A 213 -25.29 8.72 -14.46
N ASN A 214 -26.54 8.50 -14.03
CA ASN A 214 -26.86 8.18 -12.65
C ASN A 214 -26.54 6.71 -12.32
N SER A 215 -26.24 6.47 -11.04
CA SER A 215 -25.94 5.13 -10.53
C SER A 215 -27.11 4.17 -10.71
N GLU A 216 -26.78 2.93 -11.01
CA GLU A 216 -27.75 1.84 -11.13
C GLU A 216 -28.35 1.48 -9.76
N LEU A 217 -29.66 1.23 -9.77
CA LEU A 217 -30.41 0.64 -8.68
C LEU A 217 -30.89 -0.76 -9.08
N TYR A 218 -30.84 -1.70 -8.16
CA TYR A 218 -31.25 -3.08 -8.39
C TYR A 218 -32.58 -3.33 -7.68
N GLU A 219 -33.56 -3.87 -8.41
CA GLU A 219 -34.90 -4.18 -7.90
C GLU A 219 -35.22 -5.65 -8.15
N ILE A 220 -35.77 -6.32 -7.13
CA ILE A 220 -36.26 -7.70 -7.21
C ILE A 220 -37.73 -7.69 -6.81
N GLU A 221 -38.58 -8.21 -7.68
CA GLU A 221 -40.03 -8.22 -7.51
C GLU A 221 -40.58 -9.62 -7.83
N ILE A 222 -41.56 -10.11 -7.07
CA ILE A 222 -42.37 -11.26 -7.47
C ILE A 222 -43.67 -10.70 -8.04
N GLU A 223 -43.97 -11.10 -9.27
CA GLU A 223 -45.23 -10.88 -9.96
C GLU A 223 -46.01 -12.19 -10.03
N VAL A 224 -47.30 -12.14 -9.71
CA VAL A 224 -48.17 -13.32 -9.72
C VAL A 224 -48.96 -13.35 -11.02
N PHE A 225 -48.91 -14.46 -11.77
CA PHE A 225 -49.64 -14.54 -13.04
C PHE A 225 -51.16 -14.49 -12.84
N ASP A 226 -51.87 -13.88 -13.79
CA ASP A 226 -53.34 -13.82 -13.77
C ASP A 226 -54.00 -15.20 -13.83
N ARG A 227 -53.36 -16.19 -14.47
CA ARG A 227 -53.87 -17.57 -14.55
C ARG A 227 -54.03 -18.24 -13.17
N ILE A 228 -53.35 -17.73 -12.13
CA ILE A 228 -53.56 -18.17 -10.76
C ILE A 228 -54.99 -17.90 -10.27
N LYS A 229 -55.67 -16.86 -10.81
CA LYS A 229 -57.05 -16.48 -10.45
C LYS A 229 -58.07 -17.55 -10.87
N THR A 230 -57.72 -18.40 -11.84
CA THR A 230 -58.54 -19.51 -12.34
C THR A 230 -58.15 -20.88 -11.79
N ALA A 231 -57.13 -20.94 -10.91
CA ALA A 231 -56.60 -22.20 -10.40
C ALA A 231 -57.51 -22.85 -9.34
N LYS A 232 -57.62 -24.18 -9.36
CA LYS A 232 -58.45 -24.95 -8.41
C LYS A 232 -57.87 -25.00 -6.98
N ASP A 233 -56.55 -24.91 -6.82
CA ASP A 233 -55.87 -25.03 -5.51
C ASP A 233 -55.20 -23.72 -5.08
N THR A 234 -56.01 -22.80 -4.55
CA THR A 234 -55.56 -21.46 -4.15
C THR A 234 -54.65 -21.46 -2.92
N GLU A 235 -54.75 -22.47 -2.04
CA GLU A 235 -53.91 -22.59 -0.83
C GLU A 235 -52.50 -23.07 -1.16
N LYS A 236 -52.36 -24.08 -2.04
CA LYS A 236 -51.04 -24.49 -2.56
C LYS A 236 -50.31 -23.31 -3.20
N ASN A 237 -50.99 -22.56 -4.07
CA ASN A 237 -50.43 -21.38 -4.73
C ASN A 237 -49.95 -20.31 -3.74
N PHE A 238 -50.68 -20.09 -2.64
CA PHE A 238 -50.22 -19.17 -1.59
C PHE A 238 -48.98 -19.68 -0.84
N LEU A 239 -48.88 -21.01 -0.65
CA LEU A 239 -47.70 -21.64 -0.06
C LEU A 239 -46.48 -21.52 -1.00
N ASP A 240 -46.69 -21.66 -2.31
CA ASP A 240 -45.66 -21.49 -3.33
C ASP A 240 -45.10 -20.06 -3.33
N ILE A 241 -45.97 -19.04 -3.18
CA ILE A 241 -45.52 -17.65 -3.00
C ILE A 241 -44.56 -17.53 -1.80
N LYS A 242 -44.93 -18.11 -0.65
CA LYS A 242 -44.07 -18.09 0.54
C LYS A 242 -42.75 -18.82 0.32
N LYS A 243 -42.78 -19.91 -0.47
CA LYS A 243 -41.60 -20.70 -0.83
C LYS A 243 -40.64 -19.88 -1.70
N VAL A 244 -41.15 -19.17 -2.71
CA VAL A 244 -40.35 -18.28 -3.57
C VAL A 244 -39.80 -17.10 -2.78
N ILE A 245 -40.58 -16.50 -1.86
CA ILE A 245 -40.06 -15.47 -0.94
C ILE A 245 -38.87 -16.02 -0.14
N LYS A 246 -38.98 -17.24 0.41
CA LYS A 246 -37.87 -17.89 1.12
C LYS A 246 -36.65 -18.06 0.22
N TYR A 247 -36.82 -18.48 -1.04
CA TYR A 247 -35.71 -18.63 -1.98
C TYR A 247 -34.99 -17.32 -2.28
N ILE A 248 -35.74 -16.23 -2.45
CA ILE A 248 -35.15 -14.89 -2.64
C ILE A 248 -34.40 -14.45 -1.39
N LEU A 249 -35.00 -14.58 -0.20
CA LEU A 249 -34.32 -14.28 1.06
C LEU A 249 -33.06 -15.14 1.26
N SER A 250 -33.09 -16.40 0.82
CA SER A 250 -31.93 -17.28 0.86
C SER A 250 -30.79 -16.81 -0.02
N GLY A 251 -31.08 -16.24 -1.20
CA GLY A 251 -30.07 -15.59 -2.03
C GLY A 251 -29.51 -14.32 -1.38
N LEU A 252 -30.39 -13.47 -0.85
CA LEU A 252 -30.01 -12.21 -0.20
C LEU A 252 -29.12 -12.42 1.03
N GLN A 253 -29.47 -13.36 1.90
CA GLN A 253 -28.70 -13.69 3.11
C GLN A 253 -27.60 -14.73 2.84
N GLN A 254 -27.50 -15.26 1.62
CA GLN A 254 -26.60 -16.36 1.25
C GLN A 254 -26.69 -17.55 2.24
N SER A 255 -27.91 -17.89 2.65
CA SER A 255 -28.21 -19.00 3.55
C SER A 255 -29.52 -19.68 3.16
N ASN A 256 -29.56 -21.01 3.21
CA ASN A 256 -30.80 -21.78 3.02
C ASN A 256 -31.83 -21.59 4.15
N PHE A 257 -31.43 -20.93 5.24
CA PHE A 257 -32.21 -20.71 6.44
C PHE A 257 -32.27 -19.21 6.76
N PRO A 258 -33.02 -18.43 5.97
CA PRO A 258 -33.09 -17.00 6.18
C PRO A 258 -33.72 -16.66 7.54
N ILE A 259 -33.15 -15.69 8.23
CA ILE A 259 -33.56 -15.20 9.55
C ILE A 259 -34.07 -13.76 9.47
N GLY A 260 -34.75 -13.30 10.51
CA GLY A 260 -35.19 -11.90 10.59
C GLY A 260 -34.03 -10.95 10.90
N LEU A 261 -34.11 -9.71 10.44
CA LEU A 261 -33.15 -8.63 10.75
C LEU A 261 -33.02 -8.39 12.26
N THR A 262 -34.09 -8.63 13.03
CA THR A 262 -34.05 -8.57 14.49
C THR A 262 -33.16 -9.66 15.08
N GLU A 263 -33.19 -10.87 14.52
CA GLU A 263 -32.32 -11.97 14.93
C GLU A 263 -30.86 -11.70 14.53
N GLU A 264 -30.62 -11.15 13.33
CA GLU A 264 -29.28 -10.70 12.91
C GLU A 264 -28.69 -9.69 13.90
N ASP A 265 -29.46 -8.67 14.31
CA ASP A 265 -29.04 -7.65 15.27
C ASP A 265 -28.77 -8.24 16.67
N ILE A 266 -29.58 -9.20 17.12
CA ILE A 266 -29.34 -9.91 18.39
C ILE A 266 -28.01 -10.68 18.34
N VAL A 267 -27.75 -11.43 17.26
CA VAL A 267 -26.50 -12.20 17.11
C VAL A 267 -25.30 -11.28 17.06
N LEU A 268 -25.38 -10.16 16.33
CA LEU A 268 -24.33 -9.16 16.27
C LEU A 268 -24.08 -8.49 17.63
N LYS A 269 -25.12 -8.16 18.39
CA LYS A 269 -24.98 -7.64 19.76
C LYS A 269 -24.34 -8.66 20.69
N GLN A 270 -24.70 -9.93 20.56
CA GLN A 270 -24.08 -11.01 21.32
C GLN A 270 -22.60 -11.18 20.96
N TYR A 271 -22.26 -11.13 19.67
CA TYR A 271 -20.87 -11.11 19.21
C TYR A 271 -20.07 -9.98 19.86
N MET A 272 -20.64 -8.77 19.87
CA MET A 272 -20.00 -7.59 20.46
C MET A 272 -19.87 -7.70 21.98
N SER A 273 -20.87 -8.26 22.68
CA SER A 273 -20.82 -8.42 24.13
C SER A 273 -19.74 -9.42 24.56
N MET A 274 -19.53 -10.49 23.78
CA MET A 274 -18.46 -11.47 24.04
C MET A 274 -17.04 -10.88 23.90
N ILE A 275 -16.89 -9.76 23.18
CA ILE A 275 -15.58 -9.14 22.91
C ILE A 275 -15.32 -7.90 23.79
N TYR A 276 -16.35 -7.10 24.04
CA TYR A 276 -16.22 -5.81 24.76
C TYR A 276 -16.93 -5.77 26.13
N GLY A 277 -17.65 -6.83 26.50
CA GLY A 277 -18.54 -6.84 27.65
C GLY A 277 -19.86 -6.11 27.40
N GLU A 278 -20.88 -6.37 28.23
CA GLU A 278 -22.25 -5.88 28.04
C GLU A 278 -22.37 -4.35 28.03
N ALA A 279 -21.57 -3.64 28.84
CA ALA A 279 -21.65 -2.18 29.00
C ALA A 279 -21.21 -1.39 27.74
N ALA A 280 -20.44 -2.00 26.84
CA ALA A 280 -19.85 -1.34 25.67
C ALA A 280 -20.70 -1.47 24.38
N VAL A 281 -21.71 -2.35 24.37
CA VAL A 281 -22.47 -2.74 23.15
C VAL A 281 -23.43 -1.65 22.65
N LEU A 282 -23.93 -0.78 23.54
CA LEU A 282 -25.12 0.04 23.27
C LEU A 282 -24.89 1.36 22.50
N LYS A 283 -23.65 1.72 22.14
CA LYS A 283 -23.34 3.11 21.70
C LYS A 283 -22.74 3.29 20.30
N ARG A 284 -22.49 2.23 19.52
CA ARG A 284 -21.85 2.39 18.19
C ARG A 284 -22.39 1.47 17.11
N ARG A 285 -22.34 1.93 15.87
CA ARG A 285 -22.63 1.15 14.67
C ARG A 285 -21.53 0.10 14.46
N ILE A 286 -21.94 -1.12 14.11
CA ILE A 286 -21.02 -2.21 13.75
C ILE A 286 -20.51 -1.97 12.33
N LEU A 287 -19.21 -2.11 12.15
CA LEU A 287 -18.49 -1.87 10.90
C LEU A 287 -17.66 -3.11 10.51
N PRO A 288 -17.26 -3.27 9.24
CA PRO A 288 -16.37 -4.36 8.82
C PRO A 288 -15.05 -4.43 9.61
N ASN A 289 -14.61 -3.31 10.19
CA ASN A 289 -13.42 -3.24 11.04
C ASN A 289 -13.59 -3.96 12.40
N ASP A 290 -14.81 -4.30 12.79
CA ASP A 290 -15.11 -5.05 14.02
C ASP A 290 -14.85 -6.55 13.86
N PHE A 291 -14.59 -7.04 12.64
CA PHE A 291 -14.16 -8.41 12.40
C PHE A 291 -12.78 -8.67 13.04
N ILE A 292 -12.75 -9.42 14.14
CA ILE A 292 -11.53 -9.65 14.94
C ILE A 292 -10.52 -10.65 14.35
N GLY A 293 -10.87 -11.37 13.28
CA GLY A 293 -9.96 -12.33 12.64
C GLY A 293 -8.82 -11.63 11.89
N PRO A 294 -7.54 -11.88 12.24
CA PRO A 294 -6.43 -11.17 11.65
C PRO A 294 -6.03 -11.73 10.28
N SER A 295 -5.54 -10.86 9.39
CA SER A 295 -5.10 -11.26 8.05
C SER A 295 -3.62 -11.70 8.04
N ALA A 296 -3.31 -12.78 7.31
CA ALA A 296 -1.94 -13.25 7.10
C ALA A 296 -1.21 -12.41 6.04
N ILE A 297 0.12 -12.31 6.16
CA ILE A 297 1.01 -11.67 5.18
C ILE A 297 1.66 -12.70 4.26
N SER A 298 2.13 -12.28 3.08
CA SER A 298 2.82 -13.18 2.17
C SER A 298 4.15 -13.67 2.78
N LEU A 299 4.46 -14.95 2.58
CA LEU A 299 5.74 -15.53 2.99
C LEU A 299 6.86 -15.04 2.06
N GLU A 300 7.86 -14.37 2.60
CA GLU A 300 9.01 -13.84 1.85
C GLU A 300 10.28 -14.69 2.08
N MET A 301 11.27 -14.56 1.20
CA MET A 301 12.51 -15.34 1.25
C MET A 301 13.22 -15.22 2.62
N LYS A 302 13.21 -14.03 3.22
CA LYS A 302 13.77 -13.78 4.57
C LYS A 302 13.14 -14.63 5.67
N ASN A 303 11.88 -15.05 5.50
CA ASN A 303 11.15 -15.84 6.48
C ASN A 303 11.49 -17.33 6.42
N ILE A 304 12.18 -17.79 5.38
CA ILE A 304 12.58 -19.20 5.20
C ILE A 304 14.09 -19.42 5.25
N GLN A 305 14.89 -18.36 5.26
CA GLN A 305 16.35 -18.41 5.32
C GLN A 305 16.86 -19.08 6.61
N LYS A 306 18.02 -19.73 6.52
CA LYS A 306 18.65 -20.38 7.68
C LYS A 306 19.18 -19.28 8.61
N LEU A 307 18.73 -19.29 9.85
CA LEU A 307 19.21 -18.35 10.87
C LEU A 307 20.60 -18.79 11.33
N SER A 308 21.57 -17.86 11.36
CA SER A 308 22.84 -18.06 12.05
C SER A 308 22.59 -18.22 13.57
N ASP A 309 23.54 -18.77 14.32
CA ASP A 309 23.37 -18.93 15.78
C ASP A 309 23.21 -17.58 16.50
N GLU A 310 23.77 -16.49 15.94
CA GLU A 310 23.53 -15.11 16.38
C GLU A 310 22.08 -14.63 16.06
N MET A 311 21.48 -15.07 14.95
CA MET A 311 20.09 -14.74 14.57
C MET A 311 19.03 -15.53 15.33
N LYS A 312 19.36 -16.71 15.87
CA LYS A 312 18.43 -17.49 16.73
C LYS A 312 18.08 -16.72 18.01
N ILE A 313 19.03 -15.95 18.55
CA ILE A 313 18.84 -15.09 19.73
C ILE A 313 17.98 -13.85 19.39
N LEU A 314 18.00 -13.40 18.12
CA LEU A 314 17.24 -12.24 17.59
C LEU A 314 15.83 -12.60 17.05
N SER A 315 15.42 -13.87 17.15
CA SER A 315 14.17 -14.41 16.57
C SER A 315 12.86 -13.76 17.07
N GLU A 316 12.95 -12.84 18.04
CA GLU A 316 11.83 -11.99 18.47
C GLU A 316 11.49 -10.88 17.45
N THR A 317 12.43 -10.44 16.61
CA THR A 317 12.25 -9.25 15.75
C THR A 317 11.78 -9.53 14.32
N THR A 318 12.22 -10.64 13.71
CA THR A 318 11.85 -11.04 12.34
C THR A 318 11.33 -12.49 12.35
N PRO A 319 10.01 -12.71 12.16
CA PRO A 319 9.46 -14.07 12.25
C PRO A 319 9.95 -14.97 11.10
N ASN A 320 10.30 -16.22 11.42
CA ASN A 320 10.87 -17.18 10.48
C ASN A 320 10.23 -18.56 10.70
N ILE A 321 9.80 -19.22 9.63
CA ILE A 321 9.01 -20.47 9.71
C ILE A 321 9.83 -21.68 10.20
N ARG A 322 11.16 -21.58 10.25
CA ARG A 322 12.03 -22.66 10.74
C ARG A 322 11.96 -22.85 12.25
N ASN A 323 11.38 -21.89 13.01
CA ASN A 323 11.31 -21.92 14.47
C ASN A 323 9.87 -21.70 14.97
N ASN A 324 9.28 -22.67 15.67
CA ASN A 324 7.98 -22.54 16.36
C ASN A 324 6.79 -22.20 15.44
N TYR A 325 6.67 -22.86 14.29
CA TYR A 325 5.52 -22.73 13.40
C TYR A 325 4.78 -24.04 13.17
N THR A 326 3.47 -23.90 12.98
CA THR A 326 2.63 -24.93 12.38
C THR A 326 2.35 -24.60 10.92
N VAL A 327 2.06 -25.61 10.11
CA VAL A 327 1.61 -25.46 8.72
C VAL A 327 0.33 -26.25 8.47
N THR A 328 -0.56 -25.67 7.67
CA THR A 328 -1.81 -26.28 7.18
C THR A 328 -2.08 -25.86 5.74
N ASP A 329 -3.01 -26.54 5.07
CA ASP A 329 -3.46 -26.17 3.73
C ASP A 329 -4.20 -24.81 3.74
N LYS A 330 -4.09 -24.05 2.66
CA LYS A 330 -4.94 -22.89 2.41
C LYS A 330 -6.10 -23.35 1.53
N ALA A 331 -7.34 -23.31 2.04
CA ALA A 331 -8.49 -23.69 1.24
C ALA A 331 -9.00 -22.48 0.47
N ASP A 332 -9.58 -22.72 -0.69
CA ASP A 332 -10.27 -21.69 -1.46
C ASP A 332 -11.71 -21.51 -0.94
N GLY A 333 -11.82 -21.08 0.32
CA GLY A 333 -13.09 -20.87 1.02
C GLY A 333 -13.32 -19.42 1.42
N LEU A 334 -14.58 -19.08 1.73
CA LEU A 334 -14.93 -17.76 2.26
C LEU A 334 -14.59 -17.72 3.76
N ARG A 335 -13.66 -16.85 4.16
CA ARG A 335 -13.32 -16.68 5.58
C ARG A 335 -14.52 -16.14 6.37
N LYS A 336 -14.92 -16.86 7.43
CA LYS A 336 -16.04 -16.50 8.31
C LYS A 336 -15.73 -16.90 9.75
N LEU A 337 -16.27 -16.14 10.70
CA LEU A 337 -16.31 -16.57 12.10
C LEU A 337 -17.55 -17.43 12.32
N LEU A 338 -17.40 -18.55 13.03
CA LEU A 338 -18.53 -19.35 13.52
C LEU A 338 -18.84 -18.94 14.95
N ILE A 339 -20.09 -18.57 15.20
CA ILE A 339 -20.59 -18.17 16.52
C ILE A 339 -21.62 -19.19 17.01
N ILE A 340 -21.42 -19.69 18.22
CA ILE A 340 -22.39 -20.51 18.95
C ILE A 340 -23.10 -19.61 19.93
N SER A 341 -24.40 -19.37 19.73
CA SER A 341 -25.17 -18.46 20.58
C SER A 341 -25.41 -19.02 21.98
N ASN A 342 -25.96 -18.18 22.86
CA ASN A 342 -26.31 -18.53 24.24
C ASN A 342 -27.48 -19.53 24.32
N ILE A 343 -28.18 -19.73 23.20
CA ILE A 343 -29.24 -20.72 23.03
C ILE A 343 -28.81 -21.91 22.16
N GLY A 344 -27.52 -22.01 21.84
CA GLY A 344 -26.92 -23.11 21.09
C GLY A 344 -27.11 -23.07 19.58
N LYS A 345 -27.78 -22.06 19.02
CA LYS A 345 -27.85 -21.90 17.55
C LYS A 345 -26.48 -21.52 16.99
N ILE A 346 -26.14 -22.06 15.82
CA ILE A 346 -24.86 -21.82 15.17
C ILE A 346 -25.05 -20.85 14.00
N TYR A 347 -24.24 -19.80 13.94
CA TYR A 347 -24.24 -18.84 12.84
C TYR A 347 -22.83 -18.63 12.29
N LEU A 348 -22.74 -18.11 11.08
CA LEU A 348 -21.51 -17.63 10.47
C LEU A 348 -21.58 -16.11 10.33
N ILE A 349 -20.46 -15.43 10.58
CA ILE A 349 -20.30 -13.98 10.38
C ILE A 349 -19.18 -13.77 9.36
N ASP A 350 -19.50 -13.11 8.25
CA ASP A 350 -18.50 -12.79 7.21
C ASP A 350 -17.63 -11.57 7.58
N THR A 351 -16.62 -11.26 6.76
CA THR A 351 -15.72 -10.13 7.00
C THR A 351 -16.39 -8.75 6.91
N ASN A 352 -17.61 -8.69 6.38
CA ASN A 352 -18.43 -7.49 6.27
C ASN A 352 -19.49 -7.41 7.39
N MET A 353 -19.42 -8.32 8.37
CA MET A 353 -20.34 -8.46 9.50
C MET A 353 -21.77 -8.86 9.12
N HIS A 354 -21.96 -9.56 7.99
CA HIS A 354 -23.25 -10.19 7.69
C HIS A 354 -23.40 -11.53 8.41
N VAL A 355 -24.55 -11.74 9.03
CA VAL A 355 -24.89 -12.97 9.78
C VAL A 355 -25.58 -13.96 8.88
N GLN A 356 -25.20 -15.23 8.96
CA GLN A 356 -25.81 -16.33 8.23
C GLN A 356 -26.15 -17.45 9.19
N PHE A 357 -27.42 -17.83 9.28
CA PHE A 357 -27.81 -18.98 10.08
C PHE A 357 -27.51 -20.28 9.33
N THR A 358 -26.93 -21.27 10.01
CA THR A 358 -26.49 -22.53 9.38
C THR A 358 -27.60 -23.59 9.31
N GLY A 359 -28.74 -23.35 9.97
CA GLY A 359 -29.84 -24.31 10.08
C GLY A 359 -29.71 -25.30 11.24
N VAL A 360 -28.61 -25.25 11.99
CA VAL A 360 -28.32 -26.19 13.08
C VAL A 360 -28.16 -25.51 14.43
N LYS A 361 -28.37 -26.30 15.48
CA LYS A 361 -28.08 -25.93 16.87
C LYS A 361 -27.34 -27.07 17.59
N THR A 362 -26.48 -26.73 18.54
CA THR A 362 -25.91 -27.69 19.48
C THR A 362 -26.76 -27.74 20.75
N THR A 363 -26.94 -28.92 21.35
CA THR A 363 -27.59 -29.03 22.68
C THR A 363 -26.61 -29.02 23.84
N ASN A 364 -25.31 -29.18 23.54
CA ASN A 364 -24.28 -29.19 24.56
C ASN A 364 -23.93 -27.76 25.03
N LYS A 365 -24.38 -27.42 26.23
CA LYS A 365 -24.19 -26.10 26.85
C LYS A 365 -22.73 -25.71 27.05
N THR A 366 -21.79 -26.66 27.13
CA THR A 366 -20.36 -26.35 27.30
C THR A 366 -19.76 -25.61 26.11
N THR A 367 -20.40 -25.72 24.94
CA THR A 367 -19.95 -25.10 23.69
C THR A 367 -20.61 -23.74 23.43
N PHE A 368 -21.58 -23.32 24.25
CA PHE A 368 -22.31 -22.07 24.05
C PHE A 368 -21.37 -20.87 24.22
N ASN A 369 -21.74 -19.72 23.66
CA ASN A 369 -20.94 -18.48 23.73
C ASN A 369 -19.49 -18.69 23.27
N SER A 370 -19.32 -19.34 22.12
CA SER A 370 -18.01 -19.60 21.53
C SER A 370 -17.90 -18.95 20.15
N ILE A 371 -16.70 -18.47 19.82
CA ILE A 371 -16.35 -17.88 18.53
C ILE A 371 -15.13 -18.63 17.98
N LEU A 372 -15.30 -19.24 16.81
CA LEU A 372 -14.26 -19.96 16.08
C LEU A 372 -13.95 -19.25 14.76
N ASP A 373 -12.71 -19.33 14.27
CA ASP A 373 -12.32 -18.80 12.97
C ASP A 373 -12.06 -19.95 11.98
N GLY A 374 -12.47 -19.74 10.74
CA GLY A 374 -12.49 -20.80 9.74
C GLY A 374 -12.76 -20.33 8.32
N GLU A 375 -12.64 -21.28 7.39
CA GLU A 375 -13.00 -21.12 5.99
C GLU A 375 -14.31 -21.87 5.73
N HIS A 376 -15.31 -21.16 5.18
CA HIS A 376 -16.58 -21.74 4.78
C HIS A 376 -16.54 -22.13 3.30
N ILE A 377 -16.65 -23.43 3.04
CA ILE A 377 -16.53 -24.07 1.74
C ILE A 377 -17.90 -24.57 1.32
N ILE A 378 -18.45 -23.97 0.27
CA ILE A 378 -19.83 -24.22 -0.16
C ILE A 378 -19.90 -25.47 -1.06
N HIS A 379 -18.94 -25.61 -1.98
CA HIS A 379 -18.90 -26.68 -2.96
C HIS A 379 -17.58 -27.46 -2.92
N ASN A 380 -17.61 -28.73 -3.29
CA ASN A 380 -16.41 -29.56 -3.50
C ASN A 380 -15.80 -29.32 -4.90
N LYS A 381 -14.72 -30.04 -5.23
CA LYS A 381 -14.02 -29.91 -6.52
C LYS A 381 -14.89 -30.19 -7.76
N ILE A 382 -15.91 -31.05 -7.62
CA ILE A 382 -16.88 -31.41 -8.67
C ILE A 382 -18.16 -30.56 -8.63
N HIS A 383 -18.14 -29.44 -7.89
CA HIS A 383 -19.24 -28.48 -7.76
C HIS A 383 -20.49 -28.99 -7.03
N GLU A 384 -20.40 -30.08 -6.26
CA GLU A 384 -21.48 -30.55 -5.39
C GLU A 384 -21.52 -29.72 -4.09
N TYR A 385 -22.73 -29.47 -3.58
CA TYR A 385 -22.94 -28.67 -2.37
C TYR A 385 -22.61 -29.47 -1.10
N ILE A 386 -21.57 -29.07 -0.38
CA ILE A 386 -21.08 -29.77 0.83
C ILE A 386 -21.25 -28.97 2.13
N ASN A 387 -21.34 -27.63 2.06
CA ASN A 387 -21.59 -26.75 3.21
C ASN A 387 -20.68 -27.03 4.42
N LEU A 388 -19.36 -27.02 4.20
CA LEU A 388 -18.32 -27.37 5.16
C LEU A 388 -17.70 -26.12 5.79
N PHE A 389 -17.64 -26.06 7.12
CA PHE A 389 -16.85 -25.08 7.84
C PHE A 389 -15.53 -25.71 8.33
N ALA A 390 -14.43 -25.35 7.67
CA ALA A 390 -13.08 -25.77 8.01
C ALA A 390 -12.47 -24.83 9.07
N CYS A 391 -12.64 -25.19 10.34
CA CYS A 391 -12.17 -24.44 11.50
C CYS A 391 -10.64 -24.56 11.65
N PHE A 392 -9.97 -23.42 11.87
CA PHE A 392 -8.52 -23.36 12.03
C PHE A 392 -8.07 -22.65 13.33
N ASP A 393 -8.92 -21.89 14.01
CA ASP A 393 -8.59 -21.25 15.31
C ASP A 393 -9.85 -21.00 16.19
N VAL A 394 -9.64 -20.61 17.45
CA VAL A 394 -10.71 -20.25 18.41
C VAL A 394 -10.38 -18.96 19.13
N TYR A 395 -11.35 -18.05 19.26
CA TYR A 395 -11.16 -16.75 19.90
C TYR A 395 -11.85 -16.65 21.24
N ILE A 396 -13.09 -17.10 21.31
CA ILE A 396 -13.87 -17.11 22.55
C ILE A 396 -14.33 -18.56 22.78
N TYR A 397 -14.20 -19.04 24.01
CA TYR A 397 -14.71 -20.35 24.42
C TYR A 397 -15.49 -20.21 25.72
N ASN A 398 -16.78 -20.55 25.68
CA ASN A 398 -17.68 -20.47 26.83
C ASN A 398 -17.60 -19.10 27.55
N SER A 399 -17.77 -18.02 26.79
CA SER A 399 -17.67 -16.62 27.23
C SER A 399 -16.26 -16.13 27.66
N ASN A 400 -15.24 -16.98 27.66
CA ASN A 400 -13.88 -16.57 28.00
C ASN A 400 -13.09 -16.26 26.72
N ASP A 401 -12.39 -15.12 26.72
CA ASP A 401 -11.43 -14.78 25.67
C ASP A 401 -10.17 -15.63 25.83
N VAL A 402 -9.82 -16.36 24.77
CA VAL A 402 -8.66 -17.27 24.74
C VAL A 402 -7.64 -16.85 23.69
N ARG A 403 -7.78 -15.63 23.13
CA ARG A 403 -6.89 -15.11 22.09
C ARG A 403 -5.48 -14.82 22.58
N ASP A 404 -5.27 -14.61 23.86
CA ASP A 404 -3.96 -14.39 24.47
C ASP A 404 -3.14 -15.69 24.64
N LEU A 405 -3.80 -16.85 24.69
CA LEU A 405 -3.15 -18.16 24.81
C LEU A 405 -2.22 -18.46 23.60
N PRO A 406 -1.22 -19.34 23.74
CA PRO A 406 -0.48 -19.85 22.59
C PRO A 406 -1.38 -20.69 21.67
N PHE A 407 -1.02 -20.82 20.40
CA PHE A 407 -1.75 -21.66 19.44
C PHE A 407 -1.64 -23.14 19.79
N VAL A 408 -0.41 -23.63 20.01
CA VAL A 408 -0.10 -25.00 20.43
C VAL A 408 1.23 -25.03 21.20
N LEU A 409 1.33 -25.86 22.23
CA LEU A 409 2.55 -26.09 23.01
C LEU A 409 3.08 -27.50 22.75
N GLU A 410 4.40 -27.68 22.67
CA GLU A 410 5.01 -29.00 22.41
C GLU A 410 4.90 -29.98 23.59
N ASN A 411 4.72 -29.48 24.82
CA ASN A 411 4.62 -30.33 26.01
C ASN A 411 3.21 -30.94 26.14
N PRO A 412 3.05 -32.28 26.04
CA PRO A 412 1.75 -32.96 26.15
C PRO A 412 1.03 -32.70 27.48
N ASN A 413 1.77 -32.45 28.57
CA ASN A 413 1.19 -32.23 29.90
C ASN A 413 0.71 -30.78 30.12
N ALA A 414 1.09 -29.83 29.26
CA ALA A 414 0.66 -28.42 29.29
C ALA A 414 -0.46 -28.10 28.28
N THR A 415 -0.97 -29.12 27.56
CA THR A 415 -1.87 -28.98 26.40
C THR A 415 -3.26 -28.41 26.72
N SER A 416 -3.70 -28.38 27.98
CA SER A 416 -5.02 -27.85 28.34
C SER A 416 -5.18 -26.34 28.13
N ASN A 417 -4.08 -25.58 28.07
CA ASN A 417 -4.04 -24.11 28.02
C ASN A 417 -3.54 -23.54 26.67
N SER A 418 -3.95 -24.13 25.54
CA SER A 418 -3.65 -23.60 24.20
C SER A 418 -4.88 -23.67 23.27
N ARG A 419 -4.90 -22.85 22.21
CA ARG A 419 -6.08 -22.68 21.35
C ARG A 419 -6.44 -23.94 20.55
N LEU A 420 -5.46 -24.63 19.95
CA LEU A 420 -5.72 -25.78 19.09
C LEU A 420 -6.39 -26.97 19.85
N PRO A 421 -5.96 -27.34 21.07
CA PRO A 421 -6.68 -28.29 21.92
C PRO A 421 -8.10 -27.85 22.31
N ILE A 422 -8.34 -26.55 22.49
CA ILE A 422 -9.70 -26.02 22.73
C ILE A 422 -10.57 -26.23 21.49
N VAL A 423 -10.06 -25.96 20.28
CA VAL A 423 -10.78 -26.27 19.03
C VAL A 423 -11.15 -27.76 18.97
N ASN A 424 -10.20 -28.65 19.28
CA ASN A 424 -10.45 -30.10 19.30
C ASN A 424 -11.57 -30.47 20.29
N ARG A 425 -11.57 -29.86 21.48
CA ARG A 425 -12.58 -30.09 22.50
C ARG A 425 -13.96 -29.63 22.03
N ILE A 426 -14.07 -28.41 21.51
CA ILE A 426 -15.34 -27.87 20.99
C ILE A 426 -15.89 -28.80 19.92
N ILE A 427 -15.08 -29.18 18.92
CA ILE A 427 -15.55 -30.00 17.80
C ILE A 427 -15.98 -31.41 18.26
N LYS A 428 -15.28 -31.99 19.24
CA LYS A 428 -15.66 -33.28 19.84
C LYS A 428 -16.97 -33.19 20.64
N ASP A 429 -17.19 -32.08 21.33
CA ASP A 429 -18.31 -31.86 22.24
C ASP A 429 -19.58 -31.34 21.54
N LEU A 430 -19.52 -31.00 20.25
CA LEU A 430 -20.65 -30.51 19.46
C LEU A 430 -21.71 -31.60 19.22
N ASP A 431 -22.87 -31.46 19.86
CA ASP A 431 -24.07 -32.28 19.59
C ASP A 431 -25.00 -31.55 18.61
N ILE A 432 -24.67 -31.60 17.32
CA ILE A 432 -25.35 -30.83 16.26
C ILE A 432 -26.70 -31.47 15.90
N LYS A 433 -27.78 -30.69 16.04
CA LYS A 433 -29.15 -31.03 15.63
C LYS A 433 -29.68 -30.05 14.59
N SER A 434 -30.24 -30.59 13.51
CA SER A 434 -30.98 -29.80 12.51
C SER A 434 -32.25 -29.22 13.14
N ILE A 435 -32.59 -27.98 12.78
CA ILE A 435 -33.88 -27.37 13.17
C ILE A 435 -35.02 -27.83 12.24
N THR A 436 -34.69 -28.33 11.05
CA THR A 436 -35.65 -28.85 10.07
C THR A 436 -35.64 -30.38 10.00
N SER A 437 -36.77 -30.99 9.65
CA SER A 437 -36.92 -32.44 9.45
C SER A 437 -36.03 -33.00 8.34
N ASN A 438 -35.61 -32.16 7.39
CA ASN A 438 -34.56 -32.52 6.44
C ASN A 438 -33.19 -32.42 7.12
N ALA A 439 -32.40 -33.48 7.02
CA ALA A 439 -31.03 -33.55 7.54
C ALA A 439 -30.21 -32.40 6.93
N SER A 440 -29.81 -31.44 7.76
CA SER A 440 -28.94 -30.34 7.34
C SER A 440 -27.55 -30.88 6.99
N THR A 441 -27.03 -30.54 5.82
CA THR A 441 -25.70 -30.94 5.35
C THR A 441 -24.54 -30.13 5.97
N PHE A 442 -24.80 -29.25 6.94
CA PHE A 442 -23.75 -28.41 7.52
C PHE A 442 -22.75 -29.25 8.32
N LYS A 443 -21.50 -29.25 7.89
CA LYS A 443 -20.40 -29.99 8.53
C LYS A 443 -19.42 -29.00 9.15
N ILE A 444 -18.93 -29.32 10.35
CA ILE A 444 -17.83 -28.59 10.99
C ILE A 444 -16.65 -29.55 11.10
N GLN A 445 -15.51 -29.17 10.57
CA GLN A 445 -14.29 -29.95 10.63
C GLN A 445 -13.12 -29.06 11.04
N ARG A 446 -12.17 -29.63 11.78
CA ARG A 446 -10.89 -28.97 12.07
C ARG A 446 -9.91 -29.17 10.92
N LYS A 447 -9.21 -28.12 10.51
CA LYS A 447 -8.02 -28.24 9.65
C LYS A 447 -6.90 -29.01 10.32
N THR A 448 -6.15 -29.80 9.56
CA THR A 448 -5.01 -30.55 10.09
C THR A 448 -3.77 -29.67 10.12
N PHE A 449 -3.14 -29.56 11.28
CA PHE A 449 -1.91 -28.79 11.49
C PHE A 449 -0.74 -29.73 11.70
N TYR A 450 0.39 -29.40 11.09
CA TYR A 450 1.64 -30.11 11.22
C TYR A 450 2.67 -29.22 11.92
N SER A 451 3.40 -29.75 12.90
CA SER A 451 4.41 -29.05 13.70
C SER A 451 5.72 -29.85 13.79
N GLY A 452 6.77 -29.26 14.38
CA GLY A 452 8.07 -29.90 14.64
C GLY A 452 9.22 -29.40 13.76
N GLU A 453 10.44 -29.90 14.02
CA GLU A 453 11.71 -29.39 13.44
C GLU A 453 11.80 -29.50 11.90
N ALA A 454 10.94 -30.30 11.26
CA ALA A 454 10.97 -30.55 9.83
C ALA A 454 9.84 -29.83 9.05
N ILE A 455 9.66 -28.51 9.26
CA ILE A 455 8.57 -27.73 8.65
C ILE A 455 8.46 -27.90 7.12
N PHE A 456 9.59 -28.01 6.41
CA PHE A 456 9.59 -28.22 4.95
C PHE A 456 9.07 -29.61 4.54
N ASN A 457 9.37 -30.65 5.33
CA ASN A 457 8.79 -31.98 5.11
C ASN A 457 7.28 -31.97 5.35
N ASN A 458 6.81 -31.21 6.34
CA ASN A 458 5.39 -31.03 6.59
C ASN A 458 4.69 -30.33 5.41
N CYS A 459 5.33 -29.31 4.82
CA CYS A 459 4.85 -28.67 3.60
C CYS A 459 4.75 -29.68 2.43
N ARG A 460 5.77 -30.53 2.26
CA ARG A 460 5.78 -31.59 1.23
C ARG A 460 4.62 -32.56 1.40
N VAL A 461 4.33 -33.01 2.62
CA VAL A 461 3.21 -33.92 2.90
C VAL A 461 1.87 -33.28 2.52
N ILE A 462 1.67 -32.01 2.85
CA ILE A 462 0.42 -31.31 2.50
C ILE A 462 0.29 -31.17 0.99
N LEU A 463 1.33 -30.71 0.30
CA LEU A 463 1.29 -30.51 -1.15
C LEU A 463 1.13 -31.83 -1.92
N GLN A 464 1.76 -32.91 -1.47
CA GLN A 464 1.53 -34.22 -2.05
C GLN A 464 0.07 -34.67 -1.88
N LYS A 465 -0.57 -34.39 -0.74
CA LYS A 465 -2.01 -34.66 -0.56
C LYS A 465 -2.90 -33.83 -1.49
N VAL A 466 -2.45 -32.62 -1.85
CA VAL A 466 -3.15 -31.79 -2.85
C VAL A 466 -3.03 -32.45 -4.23
N ASP A 467 -1.83 -32.85 -4.62
CA ASP A 467 -1.54 -33.51 -5.90
C ASP A 467 -2.27 -34.85 -6.03
N ASP A 468 -2.32 -35.64 -4.95
CA ASP A 468 -3.04 -36.93 -4.87
C ASP A 468 -4.57 -36.75 -4.80
N GLY A 469 -5.09 -35.51 -4.78
CA GLY A 469 -6.52 -35.23 -4.77
C GLY A 469 -7.24 -35.55 -3.45
N LEU A 470 -6.51 -35.68 -2.33
CA LEU A 470 -7.06 -36.15 -1.05
C LEU A 470 -7.89 -35.10 -0.29
N PHE A 471 -7.87 -33.84 -0.73
CA PHE A 471 -8.79 -32.80 -0.24
C PHE A 471 -10.08 -32.77 -1.06
N GLU A 472 -11.23 -32.73 -0.39
CA GLU A 472 -12.57 -32.59 -1.00
C GLU A 472 -12.75 -31.23 -1.70
N TYR A 473 -11.92 -30.24 -1.37
CA TYR A 473 -12.01 -28.85 -1.83
C TYR A 473 -10.71 -28.36 -2.49
N TYR A 474 -10.81 -27.28 -3.27
CA TYR A 474 -9.66 -26.62 -3.88
C TYR A 474 -8.77 -25.96 -2.81
N THR A 475 -7.46 -26.04 -3.02
CA THR A 475 -6.43 -25.45 -2.17
C THR A 475 -5.48 -24.62 -3.02
N ASP A 476 -5.15 -23.41 -2.56
CA ASP A 476 -4.33 -22.44 -3.32
C ASP A 476 -3.02 -22.08 -2.59
N GLY A 477 -2.53 -22.96 -1.72
CA GLY A 477 -1.24 -22.80 -1.04
C GLY A 477 -1.22 -23.30 0.39
N LEU A 478 -0.40 -22.66 1.22
CA LEU A 478 -0.13 -23.05 2.61
C LEU A 478 -0.32 -21.87 3.57
N ILE A 479 -0.75 -22.15 4.80
CA ILE A 479 -0.82 -21.19 5.90
C ILE A 479 0.15 -21.61 7.00
N PHE A 480 0.94 -20.65 7.48
CA PHE A 480 1.87 -20.80 8.59
C PHE A 480 1.40 -20.00 9.80
N THR A 481 1.11 -20.70 10.90
CA THR A 481 0.62 -20.09 12.14
C THR A 481 1.66 -20.31 13.25
N PRO A 482 2.10 -19.24 13.95
CA PRO A 482 3.09 -19.35 15.03
C PRO A 482 2.51 -20.15 16.20
N MET A 483 3.32 -21.05 16.76
CA MET A 483 2.91 -21.99 17.82
C MET A 483 2.68 -21.30 19.16
N ASP A 484 3.59 -20.39 19.54
CA ASP A 484 3.74 -19.85 20.89
C ASP A 484 3.10 -18.46 21.09
N LYS A 485 2.40 -17.93 20.08
CA LYS A 485 1.88 -16.54 20.09
C LYS A 485 0.36 -16.46 20.22
N GLY A 486 -0.10 -15.41 20.91
CA GLY A 486 -1.50 -14.95 20.93
C GLY A 486 -1.99 -14.48 19.55
N VAL A 487 -3.31 -14.47 19.32
CA VAL A 487 -3.92 -14.01 18.06
C VAL A 487 -3.54 -12.56 17.77
N GLY A 488 -2.85 -12.33 16.66
CA GLY A 488 -2.43 -10.99 16.23
C GLY A 488 -1.22 -10.41 16.98
N ALA A 489 -0.56 -11.20 17.83
CA ALA A 489 0.59 -10.83 18.64
C ALA A 489 1.93 -10.97 17.88
N MET A 490 2.87 -10.04 18.11
CA MET A 490 4.26 -10.19 17.66
C MET A 490 5.12 -10.85 18.75
N ASN A 491 4.85 -10.51 20.01
CA ASN A 491 5.54 -11.04 21.19
C ASN A 491 4.56 -11.69 22.15
N GLN A 492 5.03 -12.58 23.03
CA GLN A 492 4.17 -13.27 24.02
C GLN A 492 3.47 -12.31 25.00
N LYS A 493 3.98 -11.07 25.17
CA LYS A 493 3.39 -10.04 26.04
C LYS A 493 2.31 -9.18 25.36
N ASP A 494 2.16 -9.28 24.04
CA ASP A 494 1.20 -8.46 23.31
C ASP A 494 -0.23 -8.94 23.58
N LYS A 495 -1.14 -7.98 23.81
CA LYS A 495 -2.55 -8.29 23.98
C LYS A 495 -3.27 -8.36 22.62
N PRO A 496 -4.28 -9.23 22.47
CA PRO A 496 -5.12 -9.26 21.28
C PRO A 496 -5.86 -7.94 21.11
N VAL A 497 -6.07 -7.53 19.86
CA VAL A 497 -6.82 -6.33 19.52
C VAL A 497 -8.24 -6.67 19.08
N ASN A 498 -9.19 -5.76 19.31
CA ASN A 498 -10.60 -5.95 18.96
C ASN A 498 -10.96 -5.26 17.64
N TYR A 499 -10.07 -5.31 16.65
CA TYR A 499 -10.34 -4.80 15.31
C TYR A 499 -9.55 -5.57 14.28
N LYS A 500 -9.99 -5.53 13.02
CA LYS A 500 -9.34 -6.19 11.90
C LYS A 500 -7.89 -5.69 11.73
N LYS A 501 -6.93 -6.57 11.95
CA LYS A 501 -5.49 -6.25 11.89
C LYS A 501 -4.74 -7.26 11.04
N THR A 502 -3.66 -6.83 10.40
CA THR A 502 -2.68 -7.72 9.77
C THR A 502 -1.77 -8.34 10.84
N TRP A 503 -1.60 -9.66 10.82
CA TRP A 503 -0.73 -10.37 11.75
C TRP A 503 0.62 -10.65 11.09
N ASN A 504 1.62 -9.84 11.40
CA ASN A 504 2.95 -9.90 10.78
C ASN A 504 3.76 -11.17 11.12
N ALA A 505 3.24 -12.04 11.99
CA ALA A 505 3.83 -13.34 12.30
C ALA A 505 3.02 -14.51 11.72
N MET A 506 1.90 -14.26 11.01
CA MET A 506 1.13 -15.30 10.34
C MET A 506 1.35 -15.17 8.84
N PHE A 507 1.83 -16.24 8.20
CA PHE A 507 2.19 -16.21 6.79
C PHE A 507 1.23 -17.03 5.92
N LYS A 508 1.05 -16.58 4.68
CA LYS A 508 0.47 -17.35 3.59
C LYS A 508 1.52 -17.53 2.49
N TRP A 509 1.68 -18.75 2.02
CA TRP A 509 2.45 -19.04 0.82
C TRP A 509 1.48 -19.46 -0.28
N LYS A 510 1.70 -18.96 -1.50
CA LYS A 510 0.99 -19.35 -2.71
C LYS A 510 2.02 -19.76 -3.77
N PRO A 511 1.65 -20.63 -4.72
CA PRO A 511 2.43 -20.80 -5.94
C PRO A 511 2.75 -19.43 -6.57
N PRO A 512 3.98 -19.22 -7.07
CA PRO A 512 4.41 -17.94 -7.65
C PRO A 512 3.44 -17.32 -8.67
N GLU A 513 2.88 -18.18 -9.52
CA GLU A 513 1.90 -17.90 -10.57
C GLU A 513 0.54 -17.40 -10.07
N ASP A 514 0.18 -17.72 -8.82
CA ASP A 514 -1.10 -17.36 -8.18
C ASP A 514 -0.99 -16.09 -7.30
N ASN A 515 0.13 -15.38 -7.37
CA ASN A 515 0.30 -14.12 -6.65
C ASN A 515 -0.48 -12.99 -7.32
N THR A 516 -1.32 -12.33 -6.54
CA THR A 516 -2.24 -11.30 -7.04
C THR A 516 -2.22 -10.04 -6.18
N ILE A 517 -2.46 -8.89 -6.80
CA ILE A 517 -2.63 -7.60 -6.13
C ILE A 517 -3.97 -6.99 -6.52
N ASP A 518 -4.72 -6.55 -5.51
CA ASP A 518 -5.94 -5.78 -5.69
C ASP A 518 -5.61 -4.29 -5.89
N PHE A 519 -5.84 -3.77 -7.09
CA PHE A 519 -5.63 -2.36 -7.43
C PHE A 519 -6.95 -1.61 -7.58
N LEU A 520 -6.99 -0.37 -7.10
CA LEU A 520 -7.98 0.60 -7.55
C LEU A 520 -7.56 1.10 -8.95
N VAL A 521 -8.34 0.80 -9.98
CA VAL A 521 -7.99 1.15 -11.36
C VAL A 521 -8.45 2.55 -11.72
N SER A 522 -7.63 3.25 -12.50
CA SER A 522 -7.98 4.58 -12.99
C SER A 522 -7.56 4.77 -14.43
N THR A 523 -8.50 5.12 -15.29
CA THR A 523 -8.26 5.33 -16.72
C THR A 523 -7.57 6.67 -16.95
N VAL A 524 -6.61 6.72 -17.88
CA VAL A 524 -6.02 7.99 -18.34
C VAL A 524 -7.09 8.78 -19.11
N LYS A 525 -7.24 10.06 -18.76
CA LYS A 525 -8.23 10.97 -19.36
C LYS A 525 -7.55 12.08 -20.17
N ASP A 526 -8.21 12.55 -21.22
CA ASP A 526 -7.80 13.72 -22.01
C ASP A 526 -8.18 15.05 -21.32
N GLU A 527 -7.86 16.19 -21.95
CA GLU A 527 -8.22 17.54 -21.47
C GLU A 527 -9.74 17.73 -21.28
N ASN A 528 -10.55 16.98 -22.03
CA ASN A 528 -12.01 16.98 -21.96
C ASN A 528 -12.58 15.96 -20.95
N LYS A 529 -11.72 15.31 -20.15
CA LYS A 529 -12.06 14.26 -19.17
C LYS A 529 -12.64 12.98 -19.79
N LYS A 530 -12.43 12.73 -21.08
CA LYS A 530 -12.79 11.48 -21.78
C LYS A 530 -11.65 10.47 -21.70
N ASP A 531 -11.98 9.18 -21.78
CA ASP A 531 -10.95 8.12 -21.79
C ASP A 531 -10.08 8.20 -23.04
N VAL A 532 -8.77 8.10 -22.85
CA VAL A 532 -7.81 7.97 -23.95
C VAL A 532 -7.80 6.52 -24.43
N VAL A 533 -8.12 6.30 -25.71
CA VAL A 533 -8.05 5.01 -26.41
C VAL A 533 -6.90 5.05 -27.41
N ASN A 534 -6.01 4.06 -27.33
CA ASN A 534 -4.84 3.91 -28.21
C ASN A 534 -4.99 2.67 -29.11
N TYR A 535 -4.15 2.56 -30.14
CA TYR A 535 -4.20 1.48 -31.13
C TYR A 535 -2.86 0.74 -31.18
N LEU A 536 -2.90 -0.58 -31.30
CA LEU A 536 -1.75 -1.45 -31.56
C LEU A 536 -1.73 -1.79 -33.05
N PHE A 537 -0.59 -1.58 -33.72
CA PHE A 537 -0.38 -1.97 -35.11
C PHE A 537 0.42 -3.27 -35.13
N GLN A 538 -0.12 -4.33 -35.72
CA GLN A 538 0.65 -5.55 -36.00
C GLN A 538 1.30 -5.43 -37.39
N ASP A 539 2.63 -5.45 -37.44
CA ASP A 539 3.37 -5.46 -38.71
C ASP A 539 3.26 -6.86 -39.35
N GLY A 540 2.45 -6.94 -40.41
CA GLY A 540 2.45 -8.04 -41.37
C GLY A 540 1.45 -9.15 -41.09
N LEU A 541 0.31 -9.15 -41.82
CA LEU A 541 -0.33 -10.32 -42.43
C LEU A 541 -1.52 -9.88 -43.31
N SER A 542 -1.41 -10.16 -44.61
CA SER A 542 -2.44 -10.22 -45.65
C SER A 542 -3.35 -8.98 -45.88
N THR A 543 -3.26 -8.41 -47.09
CA THR A 543 -4.13 -7.35 -47.66
C THR A 543 -5.59 -7.78 -47.87
N GLN A 544 -6.06 -8.87 -47.26
CA GLN A 544 -7.41 -9.42 -47.43
C GLN A 544 -8.32 -9.29 -46.19
N ASN A 545 -7.80 -8.93 -45.01
CA ASN A 545 -8.62 -8.70 -43.81
C ASN A 545 -8.53 -7.23 -43.35
N ILE A 546 -9.62 -6.48 -43.48
CA ILE A 546 -9.74 -5.04 -43.13
C ILE A 546 -9.91 -4.79 -41.62
N SER A 547 -9.76 -5.79 -40.74
CA SER A 547 -10.01 -5.57 -39.30
C SER A 547 -9.11 -6.40 -38.41
N GLN A 548 -8.02 -5.79 -37.95
CA GLN A 548 -7.35 -6.19 -36.70
C GLN A 548 -6.50 -5.03 -36.16
N LEU A 549 -7.17 -3.89 -35.88
CA LEU A 549 -6.59 -2.84 -35.02
C LEU A 549 -7.03 -3.13 -33.59
N ASP A 550 -6.14 -3.70 -32.78
CA ASP A 550 -6.40 -3.90 -31.37
C ASP A 550 -6.36 -2.56 -30.64
N GLN A 551 -7.47 -2.20 -30.01
CA GLN A 551 -7.58 -0.97 -29.23
C GLN A 551 -7.23 -1.26 -27.77
N TYR A 552 -6.55 -0.35 -27.09
CA TYR A 552 -6.24 -0.48 -25.67
C TYR A 552 -6.41 0.84 -24.89
N LYS A 553 -6.73 0.72 -23.61
CA LYS A 553 -6.70 1.83 -22.64
C LYS A 553 -5.50 1.69 -21.71
N THR A 554 -4.93 2.82 -21.32
CA THR A 554 -3.91 2.89 -20.27
C THR A 554 -4.56 3.16 -18.92
N LEU A 555 -4.22 2.33 -17.95
CA LEU A 555 -4.66 2.38 -16.56
C LEU A 555 -3.50 2.79 -15.66
N ILE A 556 -3.83 3.56 -14.63
CA ILE A 556 -3.01 3.82 -13.47
C ILE A 556 -3.52 2.96 -12.32
N LEU A 557 -2.72 1.99 -11.92
CA LEU A 557 -2.97 1.08 -10.81
C LEU A 557 -2.60 1.75 -9.49
N ARG A 558 -3.58 1.85 -8.59
CA ARG A 558 -3.44 2.54 -7.30
C ARG A 558 -3.61 1.58 -6.14
N VAL A 559 -2.86 1.83 -5.07
CA VAL A 559 -2.92 1.12 -3.79
C VAL A 559 -3.26 2.10 -2.67
N GLY A 560 -3.75 1.58 -1.55
CA GLY A 560 -3.96 2.40 -0.37
C GLY A 560 -2.63 2.77 0.30
N PHE A 561 -2.39 4.06 0.46
CA PHE A 561 -1.11 4.61 0.92
C PHE A 561 -1.32 5.53 2.13
N ASP A 562 -0.53 5.35 3.19
CA ASP A 562 -0.47 6.19 4.38
C ASP A 562 0.95 6.70 4.54
N GLU A 563 1.20 7.99 4.29
CA GLU A 563 2.55 8.58 4.37
C GLU A 563 3.21 8.34 5.74
N ARG A 564 2.44 8.28 6.83
CA ARG A 564 2.97 8.03 8.17
C ARG A 564 3.52 6.61 8.34
N LYS A 565 2.96 5.64 7.60
CA LYS A 565 3.31 4.21 7.69
C LYS A 565 4.20 3.74 6.54
N HIS A 566 4.05 4.35 5.37
CA HIS A 566 4.64 3.88 4.11
C HIS A 566 5.75 4.81 3.59
N GLY A 567 5.98 5.96 4.24
CA GLY A 567 7.01 6.93 3.85
C GLY A 567 6.57 7.87 2.73
N TYR A 568 7.53 8.47 2.03
CA TYR A 568 7.29 9.29 0.84
C TYR A 568 7.28 8.43 -0.41
N ILE A 569 6.48 8.77 -1.42
CA ILE A 569 6.45 8.00 -2.67
C ILE A 569 7.75 8.18 -3.47
N ASN A 570 8.20 9.42 -3.63
CA ASN A 570 9.45 9.73 -4.31
C ASN A 570 10.11 10.95 -3.66
N PRO A 571 10.80 10.77 -2.52
CA PRO A 571 11.31 11.89 -1.74
C PRO A 571 12.36 12.70 -2.49
N CYS A 572 13.19 12.07 -3.33
CA CYS A 572 14.21 12.79 -4.08
C CYS A 572 13.59 13.62 -5.21
N GLU A 573 12.56 13.10 -5.89
CA GLU A 573 11.83 13.86 -6.91
C GLU A 573 11.06 15.04 -6.30
N ASP A 574 10.52 14.88 -5.08
CA ASP A 574 9.89 15.97 -4.35
C ASP A 574 10.91 17.09 -4.02
N ILE A 575 12.16 16.74 -3.68
CA ILE A 575 13.24 17.73 -3.48
C ILE A 575 13.63 18.41 -4.80
N ILE A 576 13.85 17.63 -5.86
CA ILE A 576 14.25 18.12 -7.19
C ILE A 576 13.24 19.12 -7.74
N ASN A 577 11.95 18.91 -7.47
CA ASN A 577 10.86 19.79 -7.91
C ASN A 577 10.43 20.85 -6.88
N ASP A 578 11.15 20.99 -5.75
CA ASP A 578 10.82 21.91 -4.65
C ASP A 578 9.39 21.72 -4.11
N LYS A 579 8.88 20.48 -4.14
CA LYS A 579 7.59 20.06 -3.60
C LYS A 579 7.75 19.67 -2.13
N LEU A 580 8.01 20.67 -1.30
CA LEU A 580 8.36 20.50 0.10
C LEU A 580 7.11 20.50 1.01
N PRO A 581 7.06 19.67 2.07
CA PRO A 581 5.92 19.60 2.98
C PRO A 581 5.77 20.87 3.83
N SER A 582 4.52 21.30 4.05
CA SER A 582 4.13 22.41 4.93
C SER A 582 3.98 21.97 6.40
N ARG A 583 4.22 22.91 7.33
CA ARG A 583 4.01 22.73 8.78
C ARG A 583 2.53 22.64 9.17
N GLU A 584 1.63 23.14 8.34
CA GLU A 584 0.18 23.17 8.62
C GLU A 584 -0.51 21.81 8.44
N ASP A 585 0.16 20.82 7.83
CA ASP A 585 -0.39 19.49 7.54
C ASP A 585 -0.20 18.45 8.65
N VAL A 586 0.35 18.83 9.82
CA VAL A 586 0.66 17.88 10.90
C VAL A 586 -0.61 17.27 11.50
N ASP A 587 -1.71 18.02 11.54
CA ASP A 587 -3.00 17.60 12.14
C ASP A 587 -4.00 17.00 11.16
N ASN A 588 -3.63 16.81 9.88
CA ASN A 588 -4.55 16.24 8.91
C ASN A 588 -4.75 14.74 9.19
N GLN A 589 -5.81 14.40 9.94
CA GLN A 589 -6.16 13.05 10.41
C GLN A 589 -6.55 12.07 9.27
N ASN A 590 -6.37 12.47 8.01
CA ASN A 590 -6.82 11.74 6.84
C ASN A 590 -5.68 11.33 5.90
N SER A 591 -4.63 10.68 6.43
CA SER A 591 -3.42 10.32 5.68
C SER A 591 -3.57 9.15 4.70
N TYR A 592 -4.59 8.30 4.87
CA TYR A 592 -4.80 7.13 4.00
C TYR A 592 -5.54 7.49 2.72
N LYS A 593 -4.84 7.46 1.58
CA LYS A 593 -5.32 7.88 0.26
C LYS A 593 -4.90 6.90 -0.83
N PRO A 594 -5.63 6.80 -1.95
CA PRO A 594 -5.21 6.00 -3.09
C PRO A 594 -4.04 6.69 -3.81
N MET A 595 -2.92 6.00 -3.98
CA MET A 595 -1.75 6.52 -4.70
C MET A 595 -1.26 5.50 -5.73
N PRO A 596 -0.64 5.93 -6.85
CA PRO A 596 -0.08 4.99 -7.82
C PRO A 596 0.95 4.06 -7.17
N PHE A 597 0.96 2.80 -7.59
CA PHE A 597 1.84 1.79 -7.04
C PHE A 597 3.26 1.88 -7.61
N TYR A 598 4.16 2.49 -6.86
CA TYR A 598 5.59 2.49 -7.17
C TYR A 598 6.29 1.53 -6.23
N PRO A 599 6.65 0.30 -6.62
CA PRO A 599 7.39 -0.60 -5.76
C PRO A 599 8.78 -0.07 -5.42
N THR A 600 9.30 -0.46 -4.26
CA THR A 600 10.67 -0.14 -3.82
C THR A 600 11.65 -1.26 -4.11
N GLN A 601 11.18 -2.51 -4.12
CA GLN A 601 12.06 -3.67 -4.26
C GLN A 601 11.37 -4.84 -4.96
N PRO A 602 11.82 -5.24 -6.17
CA PRO A 602 12.67 -4.42 -7.04
C PRO A 602 11.97 -3.10 -7.37
N TYR A 603 12.76 -2.02 -7.54
CA TYR A 603 12.22 -0.72 -7.92
C TYR A 603 11.79 -0.74 -9.39
N ASP A 604 10.56 -0.33 -9.65
CA ASP A 604 10.04 -0.13 -11.00
C ASP A 604 9.14 1.13 -11.02
N PRO A 605 9.55 2.20 -11.71
CA PRO A 605 8.76 3.44 -11.78
C PRO A 605 7.49 3.29 -12.64
N ASN A 606 7.39 2.24 -13.46
CA ASN A 606 6.28 2.01 -14.39
C ASN A 606 5.33 0.88 -13.93
N ALA A 607 5.58 0.24 -12.78
CA ALA A 607 4.73 -0.84 -12.28
C ALA A 607 3.29 -0.41 -11.97
N ASN A 608 3.01 0.90 -11.86
CA ASN A 608 1.65 1.42 -11.75
C ASN A 608 0.93 1.53 -13.12
N VAL A 609 1.62 1.37 -14.25
CA VAL A 609 1.04 1.52 -15.58
C VAL A 609 0.64 0.16 -16.13
N CYS A 610 -0.62 0.05 -16.56
CA CYS A 610 -1.15 -1.17 -17.16
C CYS A 610 -1.95 -0.81 -18.42
N LYS A 611 -1.69 -1.51 -19.52
CA LYS A 611 -2.42 -1.40 -20.78
C LYS A 611 -3.39 -2.56 -20.87
N ILE A 612 -4.66 -2.28 -21.12
CA ILE A 612 -5.71 -3.28 -21.27
C ILE A 612 -6.30 -3.21 -22.66
N ILE A 613 -6.21 -4.32 -23.40
CA ILE A 613 -6.87 -4.50 -24.70
C ILE A 613 -8.38 -4.47 -24.47
N LEU A 614 -9.08 -3.73 -25.32
CA LEU A 614 -10.53 -3.57 -25.25
C LEU A 614 -11.20 -4.66 -26.06
N ASP A 615 -12.21 -5.29 -25.46
CA ASP A 615 -13.04 -6.25 -26.18
C ASP A 615 -14.08 -5.49 -27.03
N THR A 616 -14.27 -5.95 -28.27
CA THR A 616 -15.17 -5.37 -29.28
C THR A 616 -16.42 -6.24 -29.52
N THR A 617 -16.60 -7.35 -28.80
CA THR A 617 -17.73 -8.27 -29.00
C THR A 617 -19.10 -7.73 -28.57
N ALA A 618 -19.18 -6.51 -28.01
CA ALA A 618 -20.46 -5.89 -27.69
C ALA A 618 -21.15 -5.37 -28.97
N SER A 619 -22.42 -5.73 -29.15
CA SER A 619 -23.26 -5.52 -30.34
C SER A 619 -23.50 -4.05 -30.79
N LEU A 620 -22.78 -3.08 -30.22
CA LEU A 620 -23.05 -1.64 -30.33
C LEU A 620 -21.78 -0.76 -30.37
N GLY A 621 -20.61 -1.28 -30.77
CA GLY A 621 -19.41 -0.44 -30.94
C GLY A 621 -18.84 0.14 -29.63
N ASP A 622 -19.32 -0.32 -28.48
CA ASP A 622 -18.76 -0.01 -27.17
C ASP A 622 -17.57 -0.93 -26.88
N THR A 623 -16.39 -0.33 -26.70
CA THR A 623 -15.16 -1.01 -26.34
C THR A 623 -15.07 -1.20 -24.83
N LEU A 624 -14.99 -2.45 -24.35
CA LEU A 624 -15.09 -2.78 -22.92
C LEU A 624 -13.78 -3.29 -22.34
N MET A 625 -13.49 -2.95 -21.08
CA MET A 625 -12.39 -3.57 -20.32
C MET A 625 -12.94 -4.81 -19.60
N MET A 626 -12.31 -5.96 -19.80
CA MET A 626 -12.76 -7.25 -19.27
C MET A 626 -11.63 -8.00 -18.56
N THR A 627 -12.00 -8.89 -17.65
CA THR A 627 -11.09 -9.87 -17.03
C THR A 627 -10.58 -10.88 -18.07
N GLU A 628 -9.46 -11.56 -17.77
CA GLU A 628 -8.79 -12.53 -18.65
C GLU A 628 -9.74 -13.64 -19.16
N ASP A 629 -10.63 -14.12 -18.29
CA ASP A 629 -11.63 -15.13 -18.58
C ASP A 629 -12.90 -14.58 -19.29
N LYS A 630 -12.93 -13.27 -19.56
CA LYS A 630 -14.08 -12.53 -20.09
C LYS A 630 -15.36 -12.66 -19.26
N SER A 631 -15.26 -13.05 -17.98
CA SER A 631 -16.44 -13.22 -17.12
C SER A 631 -16.95 -11.89 -16.55
N ASN A 632 -16.07 -10.90 -16.38
CA ASN A 632 -16.43 -9.63 -15.74
C ASN A 632 -15.94 -8.42 -16.54
N ILE A 633 -16.85 -7.47 -16.72
CA ILE A 633 -16.54 -6.12 -17.22
C ILE A 633 -16.17 -5.24 -16.03
N PHE A 634 -15.15 -4.39 -16.19
CA PHE A 634 -14.80 -3.37 -15.20
C PHE A 634 -14.60 -1.99 -15.82
N GLU A 635 -14.70 -0.97 -14.99
CA GLU A 635 -14.60 0.43 -15.38
C GLU A 635 -13.68 1.22 -14.45
N ASN A 636 -13.47 2.49 -14.77
CA ASN A 636 -12.74 3.43 -13.91
C ASN A 636 -13.31 3.43 -12.48
N ASN A 637 -12.45 3.55 -11.47
CA ASN A 637 -12.82 3.54 -10.05
C ASN A 637 -13.45 2.22 -9.55
N MET A 638 -13.09 1.10 -10.16
CA MET A 638 -13.32 -0.24 -9.61
C MET A 638 -12.05 -0.79 -8.96
N ILE A 639 -12.22 -1.70 -8.00
CA ILE A 639 -11.11 -2.47 -7.45
C ILE A 639 -11.07 -3.82 -8.16
N VAL A 640 -9.94 -4.12 -8.80
CA VAL A 640 -9.74 -5.29 -9.64
C VAL A 640 -8.49 -6.02 -9.16
N GLU A 641 -8.57 -7.34 -9.10
CA GLU A 641 -7.48 -8.23 -8.74
C GLU A 641 -6.67 -8.56 -9.99
N PHE A 642 -5.36 -8.34 -9.94
CA PHE A 642 -4.44 -8.57 -11.06
C PHE A 642 -3.37 -9.60 -10.69
N ARG A 643 -3.02 -10.47 -11.64
CA ARG A 643 -1.79 -11.26 -11.62
C ARG A 643 -0.70 -10.57 -12.45
N TYR A 644 0.57 -10.88 -12.20
CA TYR A 644 1.71 -10.31 -12.93
C TYR A 644 2.43 -11.38 -13.76
N ASP A 645 2.60 -11.11 -15.04
CA ASP A 645 3.30 -11.97 -15.99
C ASP A 645 4.54 -11.24 -16.53
N LYS A 646 5.72 -11.79 -16.22
CA LYS A 646 7.02 -11.20 -16.58
C LYS A 646 7.37 -11.40 -18.06
N GLU A 647 6.74 -12.38 -18.72
CA GLU A 647 7.07 -12.72 -20.11
C GLU A 647 6.34 -11.81 -21.12
N ARG A 648 5.35 -11.05 -20.66
CA ARG A 648 4.60 -10.09 -21.49
C ARG A 648 5.36 -8.78 -21.73
N GLU A 649 4.98 -8.12 -22.83
CA GLU A 649 5.48 -6.79 -23.17
C GLU A 649 5.27 -5.76 -22.05
N VAL A 650 6.20 -4.83 -21.92
CA VAL A 650 6.18 -3.79 -20.88
C VAL A 650 4.88 -2.97 -20.96
N GLY A 651 4.16 -2.98 -19.85
CA GLY A 651 2.85 -2.34 -19.71
C GLY A 651 1.67 -3.30 -19.89
N PHE A 652 1.86 -4.49 -20.47
CA PHE A 652 0.84 -5.56 -20.53
C PHE A 652 1.07 -6.67 -19.49
N ASN A 653 2.05 -6.49 -18.60
CA ASN A 653 2.42 -7.46 -17.56
C ASN A 653 1.33 -7.71 -16.52
N TRP A 654 0.51 -6.70 -16.23
CA TRP A 654 -0.62 -6.82 -15.31
C TRP A 654 -1.85 -7.36 -16.03
N ILE A 655 -2.39 -8.47 -15.54
CA ILE A 655 -3.53 -9.17 -16.14
C ILE A 655 -4.70 -9.17 -15.16
N PRO A 656 -5.85 -8.57 -15.50
CA PRO A 656 -7.02 -8.53 -14.63
C PRO A 656 -7.69 -9.90 -14.57
N ILE A 657 -7.81 -10.48 -13.38
CA ILE A 657 -8.40 -11.83 -13.22
C ILE A 657 -9.79 -11.80 -12.58
N LYS A 658 -10.08 -10.80 -11.74
CA LYS A 658 -11.36 -10.76 -11.00
C LYS A 658 -11.74 -9.34 -10.58
N VAL A 659 -13.01 -8.99 -10.69
CA VAL A 659 -13.53 -7.74 -10.13
C VAL A 659 -13.92 -7.92 -8.67
N ARG A 660 -13.34 -7.11 -7.77
CA ARG A 660 -13.64 -7.14 -6.33
C ARG A 660 -14.84 -6.24 -6.03
N TYR A 661 -16.04 -6.72 -6.38
CA TYR A 661 -17.30 -5.98 -6.19
C TYR A 661 -17.56 -5.61 -4.73
N ASP A 662 -17.15 -6.47 -3.80
CA ASP A 662 -17.21 -6.23 -2.35
C ASP A 662 -16.44 -4.97 -1.97
N LYS A 663 -15.17 -4.89 -2.36
CA LYS A 663 -14.29 -3.74 -2.08
C LYS A 663 -14.72 -2.49 -2.84
N THR A 664 -15.16 -2.68 -4.09
CA THR A 664 -15.66 -1.60 -4.95
C THR A 664 -16.90 -0.95 -4.36
N ALA A 665 -17.83 -1.73 -3.81
CA ALA A 665 -19.02 -1.23 -3.14
C ALA A 665 -18.66 -0.43 -1.88
N GLU A 666 -17.66 -0.85 -1.09
CA GLU A 666 -17.16 -0.08 0.05
C GLU A 666 -16.59 1.27 -0.39
N TYR A 667 -15.72 1.29 -1.40
CA TYR A 667 -15.15 2.51 -1.97
C TYR A 667 -16.22 3.48 -2.45
N ARG A 668 -17.21 2.98 -3.22
CA ARG A 668 -18.33 3.79 -3.74
C ARG A 668 -19.25 4.33 -2.64
N ARG A 669 -19.30 3.69 -1.47
CA ARG A 669 -20.02 4.17 -0.28
C ARG A 669 -19.24 5.24 0.51
N GLY A 670 -18.04 5.61 0.05
CA GLY A 670 -17.16 6.57 0.72
C GLY A 670 -16.30 5.98 1.83
N LEU A 671 -16.22 4.65 1.95
CA LEU A 671 -15.27 3.99 2.86
C LEU A 671 -13.86 4.02 2.24
N LYS A 672 -12.83 4.07 3.09
CA LYS A 672 -11.42 4.19 2.68
C LYS A 672 -10.82 2.83 2.25
N ASN A 673 -11.48 2.12 1.35
CA ASN A 673 -10.95 0.90 0.74
C ASN A 673 -10.43 1.22 -0.67
N TYR A 674 -9.14 1.01 -0.93
CA TYR A 674 -8.48 1.34 -2.19
C TYR A 674 -7.74 0.13 -2.78
N GLY A 675 -8.18 -1.08 -2.47
CA GLY A 675 -7.47 -2.31 -2.80
C GLY A 675 -6.48 -2.71 -1.70
N ASN A 676 -5.35 -3.31 -2.08
CA ASN A 676 -4.31 -3.63 -1.11
C ASN A 676 -3.64 -2.36 -0.57
N ALA A 677 -3.20 -2.40 0.68
CA ALA A 677 -2.32 -1.37 1.23
C ALA A 677 -0.92 -1.49 0.61
N TYR A 678 -0.19 -0.39 0.52
CA TYR A 678 1.12 -0.33 -0.15
C TYR A 678 2.10 -1.42 0.31
N HIS A 679 2.29 -1.59 1.62
CA HIS A 679 3.19 -2.61 2.16
C HIS A 679 2.77 -4.06 1.82
N VAL A 680 1.46 -4.32 1.67
CA VAL A 680 0.95 -5.63 1.24
C VAL A 680 1.25 -5.83 -0.25
N ALA A 681 0.97 -4.83 -1.08
CA ALA A 681 1.30 -4.87 -2.50
C ALA A 681 2.82 -4.99 -2.74
N GLN A 682 3.64 -4.30 -1.95
CA GLN A 682 5.10 -4.38 -1.99
C GLN A 682 5.62 -5.76 -1.58
N SER A 683 5.02 -6.39 -0.56
CA SER A 683 5.35 -7.76 -0.15
C SER A 683 5.00 -8.77 -1.26
N VAL A 684 3.82 -8.65 -1.88
CA VAL A 684 3.44 -9.49 -3.04
C VAL A 684 4.36 -9.23 -4.24
N TRP A 685 4.74 -7.98 -4.49
CA TRP A 685 5.68 -7.63 -5.56
C TRP A 685 7.06 -8.27 -5.35
N GLN A 686 7.55 -8.31 -4.10
CA GLN A 686 8.76 -9.04 -3.75
C GLN A 686 8.63 -10.53 -4.00
N THR A 687 7.49 -11.16 -3.66
CA THR A 687 7.29 -12.59 -3.91
C THR A 687 7.11 -12.92 -5.39
N ILE A 688 6.58 -12.00 -6.20
CA ILE A 688 6.55 -12.13 -7.66
C ILE A 688 7.97 -12.13 -8.23
N HIS A 689 8.85 -11.24 -7.74
CA HIS A 689 10.20 -11.08 -8.27
C HIS A 689 11.21 -12.08 -7.72
N ASN A 690 11.08 -12.44 -6.44
CA ASN A 690 11.92 -13.39 -5.70
C ASN A 690 11.05 -14.53 -5.15
N PRO A 691 10.48 -15.38 -6.03
CA PRO A 691 9.51 -16.38 -5.63
C PRO A 691 10.10 -17.48 -4.76
N ILE A 692 9.36 -17.87 -3.73
CA ILE A 692 9.60 -19.12 -3.01
C ILE A 692 8.98 -20.25 -3.83
N THR A 693 9.82 -21.00 -4.55
CA THR A 693 9.36 -22.11 -5.38
C THR A 693 8.84 -23.29 -4.54
N GLN A 694 8.00 -24.13 -5.15
CA GLN A 694 7.53 -25.37 -4.53
C GLN A 694 8.70 -26.27 -4.07
N ARG A 695 9.79 -26.33 -4.84
CA ARG A 695 11.00 -27.08 -4.45
C ARG A 695 11.65 -26.50 -3.18
N MET A 696 11.72 -25.17 -3.05
CA MET A 696 12.31 -24.53 -1.86
C MET A 696 11.45 -24.82 -0.61
N ILE A 697 10.13 -24.66 -0.69
CA ILE A 697 9.24 -24.81 0.47
C ILE A 697 9.02 -26.28 0.88
N THR A 698 9.29 -27.24 -0.01
CA THR A 698 9.17 -28.68 0.30
C THR A 698 10.48 -29.34 0.74
N THR A 699 11.64 -28.78 0.36
CA THR A 699 12.94 -29.40 0.65
C THR A 699 13.81 -28.60 1.62
N GLY A 700 13.58 -27.29 1.75
CA GLY A 700 14.45 -26.39 2.50
C GLY A 700 15.84 -26.20 1.87
N ARG A 701 16.06 -26.68 0.63
CA ARG A 701 17.32 -26.58 -0.14
C ARG A 701 17.22 -25.46 -1.19
N ASN A 702 18.37 -25.03 -1.72
CA ASN A 702 18.48 -23.94 -2.70
C ASN A 702 17.84 -22.63 -2.24
N ILE A 703 17.82 -22.38 -0.93
CA ILE A 703 17.39 -21.11 -0.36
C ILE A 703 18.64 -20.20 -0.32
N PRO A 704 18.65 -19.06 -1.04
CA PRO A 704 19.79 -18.15 -1.02
C PRO A 704 20.07 -17.67 0.41
N THR A 705 21.30 -17.81 0.88
CA THR A 705 21.75 -17.29 2.19
C THR A 705 21.91 -15.78 2.19
N GLU A 706 22.21 -15.22 1.03
CA GLU A 706 22.27 -13.78 0.78
C GLU A 706 21.25 -13.49 -0.32
N LEU A 707 20.19 -12.76 0.02
CA LEU A 707 19.52 -11.97 -1.00
C LEU A 707 20.54 -10.88 -1.32
N GLY A 708 21.23 -11.00 -2.45
CA GLY A 708 22.15 -9.98 -2.95
C GLY A 708 21.42 -8.64 -2.96
N ASN A 709 21.62 -7.87 -1.91
CA ASN A 709 21.17 -6.51 -1.78
C ASN A 709 22.36 -5.75 -1.23
N ASP A 710 23.42 -5.76 -2.03
CA ASP A 710 24.62 -4.92 -1.88
C ASP A 710 24.23 -3.43 -1.78
N GLU A 711 23.01 -3.07 -2.18
CA GLU A 711 22.42 -1.74 -2.07
C GLU A 711 22.11 -1.27 -0.63
N VAL A 712 21.95 -2.17 0.36
CA VAL A 712 21.57 -1.79 1.74
C VAL A 712 22.79 -1.81 2.67
N TYR A 713 23.38 -0.64 2.86
CA TYR A 713 24.56 -0.44 3.73
C TYR A 713 24.24 -0.57 5.23
N TYR A 714 23.09 -0.05 5.70
CA TYR A 714 22.69 -0.08 7.11
C TYR A 714 21.61 -1.15 7.40
N GLN A 715 21.92 -2.13 8.25
CA GLN A 715 20.94 -3.09 8.79
C GLN A 715 20.83 -2.92 10.31
N ARG A 716 19.80 -2.19 10.77
CA ARG A 716 19.56 -1.99 12.20
C ARG A 716 18.53 -2.99 12.71
N GLU A 717 18.96 -3.97 13.49
CA GLU A 717 18.07 -4.88 14.24
C GLU A 717 18.45 -4.90 15.73
N GLY A 718 17.44 -4.83 16.62
CA GLY A 718 17.59 -5.09 18.06
C GLY A 718 17.98 -3.90 18.97
N ILE A 719 18.30 -4.24 20.23
CA ILE A 719 18.69 -3.30 21.31
C ILE A 719 20.07 -2.69 21.00
N SER A 720 20.21 -1.38 21.15
CA SER A 720 21.44 -0.65 20.83
C SER A 720 22.48 -0.74 21.97
N TYR A 721 23.39 -1.71 21.91
CA TYR A 721 24.49 -1.87 22.87
C TYR A 721 25.59 -0.78 22.78
N THR A 722 25.70 -0.05 21.67
CA THR A 722 26.76 0.95 21.41
C THR A 722 26.22 2.39 21.31
N LYS A 723 25.21 2.71 22.13
CA LYS A 723 24.54 4.02 22.06
C LYS A 723 25.48 5.17 22.48
N ALA A 724 26.25 4.99 23.54
CA ALA A 724 27.18 6.01 24.03
C ALA A 724 28.29 6.30 23.01
N LEU A 725 28.84 5.26 22.37
CA LEU A 725 29.78 5.41 21.26
C LEU A 725 29.23 6.26 20.12
N ARG A 726 28.02 5.93 19.66
CA ARG A 726 27.36 6.67 18.57
C ARG A 726 27.06 8.11 18.95
N ASP A 727 26.56 8.33 20.17
CA ASP A 727 26.28 9.67 20.68
C ASP A 727 27.58 10.50 20.72
N PHE A 728 28.71 9.93 21.17
CA PHE A 728 29.99 10.64 21.20
C PHE A 728 30.48 11.03 19.81
N HIS A 729 30.49 10.08 18.87
CA HIS A 729 30.92 10.36 17.49
C HIS A 729 30.00 11.37 16.81
N ASN A 730 28.68 11.22 16.98
CA ASN A 730 27.69 11.99 16.23
C ASN A 730 27.36 13.34 16.88
N LEU A 731 27.12 13.39 18.18
CA LEU A 731 26.64 14.57 18.90
C LEU A 731 27.79 15.47 19.39
N TYR A 732 28.99 14.90 19.63
CA TYR A 732 30.16 15.68 20.03
C TYR A 732 31.14 15.87 18.86
N ILE A 733 31.81 14.81 18.40
CA ILE A 733 32.93 14.92 17.44
C ILE A 733 32.50 15.58 16.14
N LYS A 734 31.60 14.93 15.38
CA LYS A 734 31.14 15.43 14.08
C LYS A 734 30.47 16.79 14.19
N ARG A 735 29.68 16.99 15.25
CA ARG A 735 29.00 18.27 15.51
C ARG A 735 30.03 19.38 15.68
N LYS A 736 31.04 19.17 16.52
CA LYS A 736 32.11 20.13 16.77
C LYS A 736 32.92 20.40 15.49
N LEU A 737 33.22 19.36 14.72
CA LEU A 737 34.00 19.47 13.49
C LEU A 737 33.28 20.30 12.42
N ILE A 738 32.02 19.97 12.13
CA ILE A 738 31.24 20.69 11.12
C ILE A 738 30.98 22.13 11.57
N LEU A 739 30.51 22.34 12.81
CA LEU A 739 30.19 23.70 13.28
C LEU A 739 31.45 24.56 13.43
N GLY A 740 32.57 23.98 13.82
CA GLY A 740 33.82 24.71 14.03
C GLY A 740 34.33 25.36 12.74
N VAL A 741 34.25 24.65 11.61
CA VAL A 741 34.73 25.15 10.30
C VAL A 741 33.68 25.89 9.47
N SER A 742 32.42 25.95 9.94
CA SER A 742 31.32 26.55 9.19
C SER A 742 31.04 27.98 9.59
N GLU A 743 30.75 28.82 8.60
CA GLU A 743 30.08 30.11 8.78
C GLU A 743 28.65 30.07 8.23
N VAL A 744 27.81 31.00 8.70
CA VAL A 744 26.42 31.13 8.23
C VAL A 744 26.40 31.34 6.71
N GLU A 745 25.44 30.69 6.04
CA GLU A 745 25.29 30.66 4.57
C GLU A 745 26.41 29.93 3.78
N ASN A 746 27.38 29.29 4.45
CA ASN A 746 28.34 28.43 3.77
C ASN A 746 27.66 27.27 3.01
N THR A 747 28.39 26.74 2.04
CA THR A 747 28.03 25.60 1.20
C THR A 747 28.91 24.40 1.55
N LEU A 748 28.34 23.20 1.51
CA LEU A 748 29.05 21.98 1.85
C LEU A 748 28.82 20.90 0.78
N ILE A 749 29.87 20.18 0.41
CA ILE A 749 29.76 18.91 -0.32
C ILE A 749 30.16 17.77 0.61
N ASP A 750 29.32 16.74 0.69
CA ASP A 750 29.63 15.50 1.41
C ASP A 750 29.87 14.37 0.40
N LEU A 751 31.09 13.84 0.38
CA LEU A 751 31.56 12.87 -0.62
C LEU A 751 31.08 11.44 -0.34
N SER A 752 30.42 11.20 0.80
CA SER A 752 29.89 9.90 1.22
C SER A 752 28.75 10.09 2.22
N VAL A 753 27.64 10.67 1.74
CA VAL A 753 26.63 11.30 2.59
C VAL A 753 25.80 10.31 3.42
N GLY A 754 25.81 9.02 3.04
CA GLY A 754 25.01 7.98 3.63
C GLY A 754 23.52 8.34 3.66
N LYS A 755 22.82 7.96 4.73
CA LYS A 755 21.41 8.33 4.96
C LYS A 755 21.25 9.79 5.46
N GLY A 756 22.16 10.70 5.10
CA GLY A 756 22.12 12.10 5.57
C GLY A 756 22.18 12.23 7.10
N GLY A 757 23.01 11.43 7.78
CA GLY A 757 23.12 11.43 9.25
C GLY A 757 23.61 12.76 9.85
N ASP A 758 24.24 13.59 9.02
CA ASP A 758 24.81 14.88 9.39
C ASP A 758 23.85 16.07 9.13
N LEU A 759 22.65 15.82 8.59
CA LEU A 759 21.58 16.82 8.41
C LEU A 759 21.34 17.75 9.63
N PRO A 760 21.22 17.24 10.88
CA PRO A 760 21.04 18.11 12.04
C PRO A 760 22.18 19.09 12.27
N LYS A 761 23.41 18.71 11.87
CA LYS A 761 24.62 19.52 12.03
C LYS A 761 24.66 20.61 10.98
N TRP A 762 24.29 20.29 9.75
CA TRP A 762 24.14 21.28 8.66
C TRP A 762 23.06 22.32 8.98
N ILE A 763 21.95 21.91 9.63
CA ILE A 763 20.93 22.83 10.15
C ILE A 763 21.51 23.73 11.23
N ALA A 764 22.21 23.14 12.21
CA ALA A 764 22.79 23.89 13.33
C ALA A 764 23.92 24.84 12.91
N ALA A 765 24.62 24.53 11.82
CA ALA A 765 25.64 25.38 11.21
C ALA A 765 25.07 26.46 10.28
N GLU A 766 23.75 26.49 10.08
CA GLU A 766 23.06 27.47 9.22
C GLU A 766 23.64 27.54 7.79
N LEU A 767 23.96 26.37 7.23
CA LEU A 767 24.44 26.27 5.85
C LEU A 767 23.36 26.70 4.85
N SER A 768 23.75 27.33 3.75
CA SER A 768 22.81 27.71 2.69
C SER A 768 22.50 26.55 1.75
N PHE A 769 23.50 25.72 1.43
CA PHE A 769 23.38 24.63 0.48
C PHE A 769 24.27 23.42 0.82
N VAL A 770 23.74 22.21 0.66
CA VAL A 770 24.50 20.96 0.80
C VAL A 770 24.32 20.06 -0.42
N PHE A 771 25.42 19.60 -1.00
CA PHE A 771 25.43 18.60 -2.06
C PHE A 771 25.98 17.27 -1.52
N GLY A 772 25.19 16.19 -1.57
CA GLY A 772 25.62 14.90 -1.03
C GLY A 772 25.70 13.82 -2.09
N ILE A 773 26.78 13.03 -2.05
CA ILE A 773 27.02 11.91 -2.97
C ILE A 773 27.15 10.64 -2.14
N ASP A 774 26.51 9.56 -2.57
CA ASP A 774 26.69 8.23 -1.96
C ASP A 774 26.60 7.12 -3.00
N ILE A 775 27.44 6.09 -2.84
CA ILE A 775 27.50 4.95 -3.74
C ILE A 775 26.27 4.05 -3.61
N ALA A 776 25.68 3.95 -2.41
CA ALA A 776 24.52 3.10 -2.17
C ALA A 776 23.22 3.85 -2.45
N ARG A 777 22.42 3.34 -3.39
CA ARG A 777 21.15 3.97 -3.78
C ARG A 777 20.15 4.06 -2.63
N ASP A 778 20.05 3.02 -1.79
CA ASP A 778 19.15 3.01 -0.62
C ASP A 778 19.47 4.14 0.36
N ASN A 779 20.74 4.52 0.50
CA ASN A 779 21.13 5.59 1.39
C ASN A 779 20.48 6.93 1.01
N ILE A 780 20.26 7.17 -0.29
CA ILE A 780 19.68 8.41 -0.81
C ILE A 780 18.16 8.29 -0.97
N GLU A 781 17.70 7.25 -1.69
CA GLU A 781 16.34 7.17 -2.22
C GLU A 781 15.34 6.44 -1.31
N ASN A 782 15.80 5.81 -0.20
CA ASN A 782 14.89 5.10 0.69
C ASN A 782 13.76 6.02 1.20
N ARG A 783 12.53 5.55 0.98
CA ARG A 783 11.28 6.31 1.17
C ARG A 783 10.96 6.65 2.62
N ILE A 784 11.54 5.90 3.56
CA ILE A 784 11.31 6.05 4.99
C ILE A 784 12.48 6.79 5.63
N ASP A 785 13.71 6.32 5.37
CA ASP A 785 14.88 6.78 6.11
C ASP A 785 16.10 7.15 5.25
N GLY A 786 15.96 7.23 3.93
CA GLY A 786 16.99 7.75 3.03
C GLY A 786 17.25 9.24 3.24
N ALA A 787 18.36 9.75 2.71
CA ALA A 787 18.77 11.14 2.84
C ALA A 787 17.66 12.12 2.41
N CYS A 788 16.99 11.84 1.28
CA CYS A 788 15.88 12.65 0.79
C CYS A 788 14.68 12.61 1.75
N ALA A 789 14.26 11.43 2.20
CA ALA A 789 13.10 11.28 3.10
C ALA A 789 13.35 11.96 4.46
N ARG A 790 14.57 11.82 5.01
CA ARG A 790 14.97 12.49 6.25
C ARG A 790 14.98 14.00 6.09
N TYR A 791 15.51 14.52 4.99
CA TYR A 791 15.47 15.95 4.69
C TYR A 791 14.03 16.49 4.72
N LEU A 792 13.09 15.84 4.02
CA LEU A 792 11.69 16.25 4.01
C LEU A 792 11.04 16.20 5.41
N ASN A 793 11.41 15.22 6.24
CA ASN A 793 10.97 15.16 7.63
C ASN A 793 11.54 16.32 8.48
N TYR A 794 12.83 16.64 8.34
CA TYR A 794 13.41 17.81 8.99
C TYR A 794 12.79 19.13 8.50
N ARG A 795 12.39 19.21 7.23
CA ARG A 795 11.69 20.38 6.66
C ARG A 795 10.34 20.65 7.33
N LYS A 796 9.63 19.60 7.79
CA LYS A 796 8.41 19.74 8.59
C LYS A 796 8.71 20.37 9.96
N THR A 797 9.85 20.05 10.55
CA THR A 797 10.19 20.45 11.92
C THR A 797 10.94 21.79 12.00
N TYR A 798 11.79 22.15 11.03
CA TYR A 798 12.68 23.32 11.09
C TYR A 798 12.29 24.40 10.05
N LYS A 799 12.31 25.68 10.46
CA LYS A 799 11.93 26.82 9.62
C LYS A 799 13.03 27.13 8.60
N ASN A 800 14.24 27.22 9.10
CA ASN A 800 15.46 27.44 8.33
C ASN A 800 16.21 26.10 8.28
N ILE A 801 16.44 25.60 7.07
CA ILE A 801 17.17 24.37 6.78
C ILE A 801 17.90 24.59 5.47
N PRO A 802 19.16 24.14 5.32
CA PRO A 802 19.88 24.22 4.06
C PRO A 802 19.06 23.67 2.89
N LYS A 803 19.27 24.24 1.71
CA LYS A 803 18.84 23.59 0.48
C LYS A 803 19.76 22.38 0.25
N VAL A 804 19.19 21.25 -0.18
CA VAL A 804 19.98 20.03 -0.40
C VAL A 804 19.70 19.44 -1.76
N LEU A 805 20.72 18.83 -2.35
CA LEU A 805 20.60 17.96 -3.50
C LEU A 805 21.46 16.71 -3.25
N PHE A 806 20.87 15.53 -3.47
CA PHE A 806 21.54 14.25 -3.27
C PHE A 806 21.59 13.48 -4.59
N VAL A 807 22.74 12.89 -4.91
CA VAL A 807 22.92 12.10 -6.14
C VAL A 807 23.65 10.79 -5.85
N ASN A 808 23.23 9.72 -6.52
CA ASN A 808 23.87 8.42 -6.41
C ASN A 808 25.11 8.36 -7.32
N GLY A 809 26.26 8.02 -6.73
CA GLY A 809 27.54 8.04 -7.43
C GLY A 809 28.73 7.56 -6.60
N ASN A 810 29.85 7.31 -7.28
CA ASN A 810 31.11 6.86 -6.70
C ASN A 810 32.14 7.99 -6.65
N SER A 811 32.46 8.47 -5.46
CA SER A 811 33.45 9.55 -5.25
C SER A 811 34.91 9.14 -5.48
N ALA A 812 35.18 7.86 -5.78
CA ALA A 812 36.48 7.40 -6.29
C ALA A 812 36.69 7.76 -7.77
N GLU A 813 35.62 8.14 -8.48
CA GLU A 813 35.65 8.61 -9.86
C GLU A 813 35.43 10.13 -9.92
N ASN A 814 35.79 10.79 -11.01
CA ASN A 814 35.78 12.25 -11.06
C ASN A 814 34.34 12.86 -11.10
N ILE A 815 34.06 13.79 -10.20
CA ILE A 815 32.72 14.41 -10.02
C ILE A 815 32.42 15.46 -11.10
N LYS A 816 33.35 16.37 -11.39
CA LYS A 816 33.12 17.47 -12.34
C LYS A 816 32.89 16.99 -13.77
N SER A 817 33.61 15.95 -14.21
CA SER A 817 33.37 15.32 -15.52
C SER A 817 32.02 14.60 -15.63
N GLY A 818 31.40 14.26 -14.49
CA GLY A 818 30.18 13.47 -14.40
C GLY A 818 30.40 11.95 -14.38
N ASN A 819 31.65 11.48 -14.47
CA ASN A 819 31.98 10.04 -14.42
C ASN A 819 31.61 9.40 -13.08
N ALA A 820 31.69 10.17 -11.98
CA ALA A 820 31.27 9.73 -10.66
C ALA A 820 29.78 9.39 -10.55
N ILE A 821 28.91 9.92 -11.42
CA ILE A 821 27.47 9.92 -11.20
C ILE A 821 26.79 8.88 -12.08
N PHE A 822 26.01 7.99 -11.46
CA PHE A 822 25.47 6.82 -12.17
C PHE A 822 24.28 7.13 -13.07
N THR A 823 23.43 8.09 -12.71
CA THR A 823 22.21 8.41 -13.47
C THR A 823 22.39 9.66 -14.33
N GLU A 824 21.75 9.69 -15.50
CA GLU A 824 21.80 10.85 -16.39
C GLU A 824 21.17 12.10 -15.74
N LYS A 825 20.06 11.93 -15.03
CA LYS A 825 19.46 13.00 -14.23
C LYS A 825 20.42 13.49 -13.14
N GLY A 826 21.11 12.59 -12.45
CA GLY A 826 22.15 12.94 -11.49
C GLY A 826 23.26 13.77 -12.14
N LYS A 827 23.76 13.38 -13.32
CA LYS A 827 24.79 14.15 -14.06
C LYS A 827 24.31 15.55 -14.40
N GLN A 828 23.06 15.71 -14.84
CA GLN A 828 22.46 17.02 -15.11
C GLN A 828 22.37 17.89 -13.85
N ILE A 829 21.98 17.30 -12.72
CA ILE A 829 21.93 17.98 -11.41
C ILE A 829 23.34 18.43 -11.01
N THR A 830 24.33 17.55 -11.06
CA THR A 830 25.72 17.86 -10.71
C THR A 830 26.27 19.01 -11.58
N LYS A 831 26.09 18.93 -12.91
CA LYS A 831 26.49 20.01 -13.83
C LYS A 831 25.80 21.33 -13.49
N ALA A 832 24.48 21.30 -13.23
CA ALA A 832 23.74 22.49 -12.85
C ALA A 832 24.27 23.13 -11.55
N VAL A 833 24.65 22.34 -10.53
CA VAL A 833 25.23 22.84 -9.27
C VAL A 833 26.55 23.60 -9.51
N PHE A 834 27.40 23.10 -10.40
CA PHE A 834 28.64 23.78 -10.83
C PHE A 834 28.43 24.89 -11.87
N GLY A 835 27.19 25.14 -12.31
CA GLY A 835 26.86 26.21 -13.25
C GLY A 835 27.10 25.85 -14.72
N GLU A 836 27.08 24.56 -15.04
CA GLU A 836 27.24 24.02 -16.38
C GLU A 836 25.90 23.48 -16.94
N GLY A 837 25.76 23.48 -18.27
CA GLY A 837 24.56 22.99 -18.95
C GLY A 837 23.38 24.00 -18.97
N PRO A 838 22.24 23.67 -19.62
CA PRO A 838 21.13 24.60 -19.78
C PRO A 838 20.39 24.84 -18.47
N LYS A 839 20.17 26.12 -18.11
CA LYS A 839 19.35 26.53 -16.96
C LYS A 839 17.85 26.51 -17.31
N ASP A 840 17.28 25.32 -17.42
CA ASP A 840 15.88 25.07 -17.84
C ASP A 840 15.09 24.37 -16.73
N ILE A 841 13.99 25.00 -16.27
CA ILE A 841 13.14 24.49 -15.19
C ILE A 841 12.43 23.18 -15.55
N GLN A 842 12.06 22.96 -16.82
CA GLN A 842 11.36 21.74 -17.25
C GLN A 842 12.29 20.53 -17.25
N LYS A 843 13.58 20.75 -17.53
CA LYS A 843 14.60 19.68 -17.54
C LYS A 843 15.16 19.39 -16.15
N LEU A 844 15.45 20.44 -15.38
CA LEU A 844 16.13 20.31 -14.10
C LEU A 844 15.19 20.09 -12.91
N GLY A 845 13.95 20.58 -13.00
CA GLY A 845 13.06 20.72 -11.85
C GLY A 845 13.35 22.01 -11.06
N LYS A 846 12.31 22.54 -10.40
CA LYS A 846 12.36 23.85 -9.73
C LYS A 846 13.41 23.92 -8.61
N GLY A 847 13.59 22.85 -7.84
CA GLY A 847 14.55 22.79 -6.74
C GLY A 847 15.99 22.91 -7.23
N VAL A 848 16.32 22.19 -8.31
CA VAL A 848 17.65 22.23 -8.95
C VAL A 848 17.87 23.58 -9.63
N PHE A 849 16.87 24.08 -10.36
CA PHE A 849 16.92 25.40 -11.01
C PHE A 849 17.29 26.52 -10.02
N ASN A 850 16.73 26.48 -8.81
CA ASN A 850 16.99 27.46 -7.76
C ASN A 850 18.42 27.40 -7.20
N GLN A 851 19.13 26.27 -7.37
CA GLN A 851 20.51 26.06 -6.91
C GLN A 851 21.53 26.04 -8.06
N TYR A 852 21.13 26.47 -9.26
CA TYR A 852 22.01 26.50 -10.43
C TYR A 852 23.20 27.43 -10.18
N GLY A 853 24.42 26.93 -10.38
CA GLY A 853 25.67 27.67 -10.20
C GLY A 853 26.03 28.00 -8.76
N LYS A 854 25.35 27.38 -7.77
CA LYS A 854 25.58 27.65 -6.34
C LYS A 854 27.00 27.30 -5.88
N ALA A 855 27.67 26.36 -6.56
CA ALA A 855 29.04 25.94 -6.27
C ALA A 855 29.98 26.14 -7.47
N LYS A 856 29.75 27.16 -8.31
CA LYS A 856 30.58 27.45 -9.49
C LYS A 856 32.06 27.60 -9.14
N ASP A 857 32.35 28.25 -8.02
CA ASP A 857 33.71 28.51 -7.53
C ASP A 857 34.20 27.44 -6.52
N GLY A 858 33.44 26.34 -6.37
CA GLY A 858 33.65 25.31 -5.35
C GLY A 858 32.81 25.53 -4.09
N PHE A 859 32.94 24.60 -3.15
CA PHE A 859 32.26 24.58 -1.86
C PHE A 859 33.17 25.12 -0.77
N ASP A 860 32.57 25.77 0.24
CA ASP A 860 33.29 26.26 1.43
C ASP A 860 33.86 25.09 2.23
N ILE A 861 33.13 23.98 2.29
CA ILE A 861 33.48 22.80 3.08
C ILE A 861 33.34 21.54 2.23
N VAL A 862 34.38 20.71 2.23
CA VAL A 862 34.35 19.34 1.71
C VAL A 862 34.40 18.38 2.90
N SER A 863 33.41 17.49 3.00
CA SER A 863 33.23 16.57 4.12
C SER A 863 33.41 15.10 3.70
N CYS A 864 34.15 14.34 4.49
CA CYS A 864 34.36 12.89 4.32
C CYS A 864 34.43 12.21 5.70
N GLN A 865 33.26 11.81 6.24
CA GLN A 865 33.15 11.30 7.61
C GLN A 865 33.07 9.77 7.66
N PHE A 866 34.08 9.11 8.25
CA PHE A 866 34.18 7.65 8.35
C PHE A 866 34.10 6.91 7.01
N SER A 867 34.73 7.47 5.97
CA SER A 867 34.77 6.86 4.64
C SER A 867 36.12 7.00 3.93
N LEU A 868 37.04 7.83 4.44
CA LEU A 868 38.34 8.08 3.82
C LEU A 868 39.13 6.79 3.55
N HIS A 869 39.01 5.81 4.45
CA HIS A 869 39.68 4.51 4.36
C HIS A 869 39.31 3.72 3.10
N TYR A 870 38.14 3.94 2.48
CA TYR A 870 37.78 3.24 1.23
C TYR A 870 38.61 3.71 0.03
N PHE A 871 39.18 4.92 0.08
CA PHE A 871 39.96 5.48 -1.02
C PHE A 871 41.45 5.12 -0.96
N PHE A 872 41.91 4.48 0.13
CA PHE A 872 43.30 4.05 0.34
C PHE A 872 43.61 2.66 -0.27
N GLU A 873 42.74 2.13 -1.12
CA GLU A 873 42.91 0.85 -1.79
C GLU A 873 44.14 0.80 -2.70
N ASN A 874 44.26 1.79 -3.58
CA ASN A 874 45.35 1.90 -4.54
C ASN A 874 45.55 3.36 -4.96
N GLN A 875 46.67 3.61 -5.65
CA GLN A 875 47.08 4.95 -6.02
C GLN A 875 46.05 5.67 -6.92
N ASN A 876 45.46 4.98 -7.90
CA ASN A 876 44.51 5.58 -8.82
C ASN A 876 43.22 6.02 -8.10
N THR A 877 42.66 5.15 -7.25
CA THR A 877 41.50 5.47 -6.41
C THR A 877 41.77 6.69 -5.53
N LEU A 878 42.92 6.73 -4.85
CA LEU A 878 43.27 7.83 -3.95
C LEU A 878 43.48 9.14 -4.71
N GLN A 879 44.21 9.11 -5.84
CA GLN A 879 44.46 10.31 -6.65
C GLN A 879 43.17 10.90 -7.23
N ASN A 880 42.27 10.06 -7.77
CA ASN A 880 40.97 10.54 -8.26
C ASN A 880 40.13 11.16 -7.14
N PHE A 881 40.12 10.54 -5.96
CA PHE A 881 39.45 11.10 -4.78
C PHE A 881 40.05 12.45 -4.35
N LEU A 882 41.38 12.56 -4.25
CA LEU A 882 42.05 13.82 -3.87
C LEU A 882 41.86 14.91 -4.93
N ARG A 883 41.82 14.53 -6.20
CA ARG A 883 41.44 15.42 -7.30
C ARG A 883 40.02 15.95 -7.13
N ASN A 884 39.06 15.12 -6.74
CA ASN A 884 37.72 15.58 -6.41
C ASN A 884 37.73 16.57 -5.24
N VAL A 885 38.46 16.28 -4.15
CA VAL A 885 38.60 17.18 -3.01
C VAL A 885 39.14 18.55 -3.45
N SER A 886 40.20 18.56 -4.27
CA SER A 886 40.80 19.80 -4.77
C SER A 886 39.89 20.55 -5.74
N GLU A 887 39.27 19.88 -6.71
CA GLU A 887 38.42 20.52 -7.71
C GLU A 887 37.11 21.06 -7.12
N THR A 888 36.60 20.46 -6.04
CA THR A 888 35.31 20.84 -5.44
C THR A 888 35.45 21.80 -4.26
N CYS A 889 36.63 21.95 -3.65
CA CYS A 889 36.86 22.92 -2.57
C CYS A 889 37.23 24.31 -3.13
N LYS A 890 36.65 25.38 -2.59
CA LYS A 890 37.05 26.75 -2.92
C LYS A 890 38.37 27.15 -2.23
N ILE A 891 39.09 28.14 -2.76
CA ILE A 891 40.24 28.72 -2.04
C ILE A 891 39.77 29.32 -0.70
N GLY A 892 40.52 29.02 0.36
CA GLY A 892 40.19 29.36 1.75
C GLY A 892 39.16 28.43 2.40
N GLY A 893 38.59 27.48 1.65
CA GLY A 893 37.69 26.46 2.18
C GLY A 893 38.43 25.34 2.94
N TYR A 894 37.65 24.48 3.59
CA TYR A 894 38.16 23.41 4.44
C TYR A 894 37.82 22.02 3.90
N PHE A 895 38.77 21.08 4.02
CA PHE A 895 38.51 19.65 3.89
C PHE A 895 38.58 18.99 5.27
N ILE A 896 37.47 18.39 5.68
CA ILE A 896 37.30 17.79 7.01
C ILE A 896 36.88 16.32 6.92
N GLY A 897 37.32 15.54 7.89
CA GLY A 897 36.93 14.14 7.96
C GLY A 897 37.40 13.41 9.21
N THR A 898 36.96 12.15 9.29
CA THR A 898 37.29 11.25 10.39
C THR A 898 37.58 9.85 9.86
N SER A 899 38.59 9.19 10.42
CA SER A 899 38.91 7.80 10.07
C SER A 899 39.71 7.14 11.19
N TYR A 900 39.86 5.82 11.12
CA TYR A 900 40.90 5.14 11.87
C TYR A 900 42.28 5.73 11.55
N ASN A 901 43.13 5.80 12.56
CA ASN A 901 44.54 6.08 12.39
C ASN A 901 45.27 4.80 11.99
N GLY A 902 45.74 4.74 10.73
CA GLY A 902 46.36 3.54 10.17
C GLY A 902 47.58 3.06 10.97
N LYS A 903 48.39 3.98 11.52
CA LYS A 903 49.55 3.61 12.36
C LYS A 903 49.13 2.99 13.69
N LYS A 904 48.07 3.50 14.34
CA LYS A 904 47.51 2.91 15.56
C LYS A 904 46.99 1.49 15.28
N ILE A 905 46.25 1.30 14.19
CA ILE A 905 45.74 -0.02 13.79
C ILE A 905 46.87 -0.98 13.41
N PHE A 906 47.87 -0.51 12.66
CA PHE A 906 49.03 -1.31 12.27
C PHE A 906 49.78 -1.83 13.51
N ARG A 907 50.06 -0.96 14.48
CA ARG A 907 50.67 -1.35 15.77
C ARG A 907 49.79 -2.31 16.56
N LEU A 908 48.47 -2.08 16.58
CA LEU A 908 47.51 -2.97 17.26
C LEU A 908 47.53 -4.39 16.66
N LEU A 909 47.76 -4.51 15.36
CA LEU A 909 47.77 -5.77 14.62
C LEU A 909 49.19 -6.34 14.38
N GLN A 910 50.24 -5.73 14.92
CA GLN A 910 51.63 -6.12 14.62
C GLN A 910 51.93 -7.57 15.00
N ASN A 911 51.35 -8.05 16.12
CA ASN A 911 51.54 -9.41 16.64
C ASN A 911 50.50 -10.41 16.10
N LYS A 912 49.70 -10.02 15.10
CA LYS A 912 48.66 -10.86 14.49
C LYS A 912 49.11 -11.34 13.12
N LYS A 913 48.86 -12.61 12.82
CA LYS A 913 49.03 -13.17 11.47
C LYS A 913 47.90 -12.71 10.55
N GLN A 914 48.06 -12.88 9.24
CA GLN A 914 46.97 -12.70 8.29
C GLN A 914 45.74 -13.49 8.73
N ASN A 915 44.55 -12.89 8.55
CA ASN A 915 43.25 -13.43 8.90
C ASN A 915 43.00 -13.65 10.40
N GLU A 916 43.94 -13.30 11.28
CA GLU A 916 43.65 -13.22 12.71
C GLU A 916 42.88 -11.95 13.06
N ALA A 917 42.01 -12.07 14.07
CA ALA A 917 41.09 -11.02 14.47
C ALA A 917 41.30 -10.56 15.92
N ILE A 918 40.92 -9.32 16.19
CA ILE A 918 40.75 -8.76 17.53
C ILE A 918 39.28 -8.36 17.67
N SER A 919 38.60 -8.88 18.70
CA SER A 919 37.18 -8.66 18.93
C SER A 919 36.92 -8.03 20.31
N LYS A 920 35.89 -7.20 20.41
CA LYS A 920 35.42 -6.58 21.66
C LYS A 920 33.97 -6.96 21.91
N PHE A 921 33.66 -7.21 23.19
CA PHE A 921 32.36 -7.69 23.64
C PHE A 921 31.85 -6.83 24.81
N ILE A 922 30.53 -6.61 24.86
CA ILE A 922 29.81 -6.07 26.02
C ILE A 922 28.70 -7.06 26.34
N ASP A 923 28.58 -7.50 27.60
CA ASP A 923 27.56 -8.46 28.06
C ASP A 923 27.44 -9.70 27.14
N ASN A 924 28.57 -10.35 26.83
CA ASN A 924 28.70 -11.48 25.89
C ASN A 924 28.27 -11.21 24.43
N ASN A 925 27.97 -9.96 24.06
CA ASN A 925 27.63 -9.57 22.69
C ASN A 925 28.83 -8.93 21.99
N LYS A 926 29.20 -9.45 20.81
CA LYS A 926 30.27 -8.89 19.97
C LYS A 926 29.86 -7.52 19.43
N ILE A 927 30.58 -6.47 19.83
CA ILE A 927 30.28 -5.09 19.42
C ILE A 927 31.16 -4.60 18.27
N TRP A 928 32.38 -5.13 18.16
CA TRP A 928 33.38 -4.71 17.19
C TRP A 928 34.40 -5.82 16.94
N GLN A 929 34.90 -5.94 15.72
CA GLN A 929 36.01 -6.81 15.37
C GLN A 929 36.81 -6.22 14.21
N ILE A 930 38.13 -6.33 14.27
CA ILE A 930 39.03 -6.09 13.14
C ILE A 930 39.83 -7.35 12.83
N THR A 931 39.88 -7.71 11.56
CA THR A 931 40.69 -8.82 11.03
C THR A 931 41.77 -8.28 10.10
N LYS A 932 43.03 -8.69 10.33
CA LYS A 932 44.18 -8.30 9.50
C LYS A 932 44.12 -9.02 8.14
N LYS A 933 44.27 -8.32 7.02
CA LYS A 933 44.28 -8.94 5.67
C LYS A 933 45.58 -8.74 4.88
N TYR A 934 46.52 -7.96 5.41
CA TYR A 934 47.85 -7.78 4.84
C TYR A 934 48.92 -8.59 5.61
N ASP A 935 50.05 -8.85 4.96
CA ASP A 935 51.19 -9.59 5.53
C ASP A 935 52.43 -8.73 5.79
N ASN A 936 52.42 -7.48 5.34
CA ASN A 936 53.57 -6.60 5.43
C ASN A 936 53.89 -6.21 6.89
N ASP A 937 55.18 -6.26 7.24
CA ASP A 937 55.71 -5.91 8.57
C ASP A 937 56.18 -4.45 8.70
N VAL A 938 56.19 -3.71 7.59
CA VAL A 938 56.59 -2.29 7.55
C VAL A 938 55.44 -1.46 7.00
N PHE A 939 55.19 -0.30 7.62
CA PHE A 939 54.19 0.67 7.18
C PHE A 939 54.86 2.04 6.98
N LYS A 940 55.42 2.25 5.78
CA LYS A 940 56.18 3.47 5.41
C LYS A 940 55.25 4.65 5.13
N ASN A 941 55.78 5.86 5.14
CA ASN A 941 55.05 7.10 4.85
C ASN A 941 55.10 7.48 3.37
N ASP A 942 54.87 6.51 2.48
CA ASP A 942 54.93 6.67 1.02
C ASP A 942 53.82 5.84 0.34
N ASN A 943 53.82 5.78 -0.99
CA ASN A 943 52.84 5.04 -1.78
C ASN A 943 52.75 3.54 -1.44
N SER A 944 53.81 2.94 -0.88
CA SER A 944 53.79 1.53 -0.43
C SER A 944 52.85 1.29 0.76
N SER A 945 52.29 2.35 1.38
CA SER A 945 51.30 2.24 2.45
C SER A 945 49.87 1.98 1.98
N LEU A 946 49.59 2.05 0.67
CA LEU A 946 48.27 1.78 0.11
C LEU A 946 47.96 0.28 0.04
N GLY A 947 46.68 -0.07 0.03
CA GLY A 947 46.24 -1.47 -0.15
C GLY A 947 46.31 -2.34 1.11
N TYR A 948 46.67 -1.79 2.27
CA TYR A 948 46.70 -2.51 3.54
C TYR A 948 45.28 -2.70 4.06
N SER A 949 44.61 -3.76 3.59
CA SER A 949 43.22 -4.03 3.90
C SER A 949 43.00 -4.65 5.28
N ILE A 950 41.85 -4.33 5.86
CA ILE A 950 41.34 -4.88 7.11
C ILE A 950 39.85 -5.15 6.96
N ASP A 951 39.35 -6.23 7.56
CA ASP A 951 37.91 -6.44 7.65
C ASP A 951 37.40 -5.92 9.00
N VAL A 952 36.46 -4.98 8.96
CA VAL A 952 35.90 -4.32 10.14
C VAL A 952 34.42 -4.71 10.30
N TYR A 953 34.09 -5.35 11.42
CA TYR A 953 32.71 -5.59 11.84
C TYR A 953 32.33 -4.59 12.92
N GLN A 954 31.18 -3.94 12.77
CA GLN A 954 30.58 -3.09 13.79
C GLN A 954 29.11 -3.46 14.04
N LYS A 955 28.73 -3.62 15.31
CA LYS A 955 27.36 -4.03 15.67
C LYS A 955 26.28 -3.03 15.23
N SER A 956 26.62 -1.75 15.12
CA SER A 956 25.72 -0.69 14.65
C SER A 956 25.32 -0.82 13.18
N ILE A 957 26.13 -1.52 12.38
CA ILE A 957 25.91 -1.77 10.95
C ILE A 957 25.51 -3.24 10.72
N ASN A 958 25.93 -4.13 11.62
CA ASN A 958 25.64 -5.58 11.62
C ASN A 958 26.13 -6.28 10.34
N LYS A 959 27.21 -5.77 9.75
CA LYS A 959 27.93 -6.29 8.59
C LYS A 959 29.43 -6.08 8.78
N THR A 960 30.22 -6.85 8.05
CA THR A 960 31.67 -6.71 7.95
C THR A 960 32.00 -6.01 6.63
N PHE A 961 32.87 -5.00 6.66
CA PHE A 961 33.34 -4.30 5.48
C PHE A 961 34.86 -4.34 5.40
N THR A 962 35.38 -4.42 4.18
CA THR A 962 36.80 -4.24 3.94
C THR A 962 37.11 -2.75 3.90
N GLU A 963 38.01 -2.31 4.77
CA GLU A 963 38.55 -0.95 4.86
C GLU A 963 40.07 -0.99 4.64
N TYR A 964 40.71 0.15 4.35
CA TYR A 964 42.18 0.23 4.18
C TYR A 964 42.82 1.17 5.22
N LEU A 965 44.05 0.87 5.63
CA LEU A 965 44.77 1.69 6.61
C LEU A 965 45.12 3.07 6.06
N VAL A 966 44.64 4.12 6.75
CA VAL A 966 44.95 5.51 6.39
C VAL A 966 46.28 5.93 7.00
N ASN A 967 47.30 6.14 6.17
CA ASN A 967 48.55 6.76 6.60
C ASN A 967 48.42 8.30 6.55
N TYR A 968 48.24 8.91 7.72
CA TYR A 968 48.08 10.37 7.85
C TYR A 968 49.31 11.16 7.38
N ASP A 969 50.53 10.66 7.58
CA ASP A 969 51.74 11.39 7.17
C ASP A 969 51.85 11.42 5.64
N TYR A 970 51.52 10.31 4.98
CA TYR A 970 51.45 10.25 3.52
C TYR A 970 50.29 11.12 2.98
N LEU A 971 49.14 11.10 3.65
CA LEU A 971 48.00 11.96 3.30
C LEU A 971 48.41 13.44 3.34
N ILE A 972 49.11 13.89 4.38
CA ILE A 972 49.55 15.28 4.52
C ILE A 972 50.42 15.70 3.32
N GLN A 973 51.41 14.89 2.95
CA GLN A 973 52.29 15.16 1.80
C GLN A 973 51.50 15.26 0.49
N LEU A 974 50.52 14.38 0.28
CA LEU A 974 49.66 14.43 -0.91
C LEU A 974 48.77 15.68 -0.89
N MET A 975 48.15 16.01 0.23
CA MET A 975 47.28 17.18 0.36
C MET A 975 48.02 18.49 0.03
N GLU A 976 49.30 18.63 0.43
CA GLU A 976 50.16 19.75 0.05
C GLU A 976 50.33 19.88 -1.47
N SER A 977 50.53 18.75 -2.14
CA SER A 977 50.63 18.69 -3.61
C SER A 977 49.31 19.08 -4.29
N TYR A 978 48.17 18.82 -3.65
CA TYR A 978 46.84 19.20 -4.13
C TYR A 978 46.37 20.61 -3.70
N GLY A 979 47.25 21.41 -3.10
CA GLY A 979 47.00 22.82 -2.74
C GLY A 979 46.43 23.06 -1.34
N PHE A 980 46.52 22.07 -0.45
CA PHE A 980 46.02 22.15 0.93
C PHE A 980 47.13 22.10 1.95
N VAL A 981 46.91 22.69 3.12
CA VAL A 981 47.79 22.53 4.29
C VAL A 981 46.95 22.15 5.51
N ILE A 982 47.56 21.47 6.48
CA ILE A 982 46.93 21.31 7.79
C ILE A 982 46.84 22.69 8.43
N ILE A 983 45.71 22.99 9.08
CA ILE A 983 45.59 24.23 9.85
C ILE A 983 46.61 24.26 10.99
N ASN A 984 47.16 25.44 11.29
CA ASN A 984 48.07 25.59 12.41
C ASN A 984 47.33 25.58 13.76
N ASP A 985 48.06 25.44 14.86
CA ASP A 985 47.47 25.31 16.21
C ASP A 985 46.68 26.54 16.65
N ASP A 986 47.03 27.75 16.19
CA ASP A 986 46.31 28.97 16.55
C ASP A 986 44.96 29.05 15.85
N GLU A 987 44.92 28.70 14.57
CA GLU A 987 43.68 28.56 13.80
C GLU A 987 42.83 27.41 14.37
N ALA A 988 43.44 26.27 14.69
CA ALA A 988 42.73 25.15 15.32
C ALA A 988 42.05 25.59 16.63
N LYS A 989 42.76 26.31 17.50
CA LYS A 989 42.20 26.81 18.77
C LYS A 989 41.04 27.76 18.56
N GLN A 990 41.10 28.63 17.54
CA GLN A 990 39.98 29.51 17.17
C GLN A 990 38.74 28.70 16.74
N LEU A 991 38.94 27.59 16.04
CA LEU A 991 37.88 26.66 15.63
C LEU A 991 37.46 25.70 16.76
N GLY A 992 38.04 25.82 17.95
CA GLY A 992 37.72 25.03 19.13
C GLY A 992 38.45 23.69 19.24
N PHE A 993 39.53 23.50 18.50
CA PHE A 993 40.37 22.30 18.44
C PHE A 993 41.79 22.56 18.95
N PRO A 994 42.48 21.57 19.53
CA PRO A 994 43.88 21.72 19.94
C PRO A 994 44.83 21.79 18.74
N HIS A 995 44.60 20.96 17.73
CA HIS A 995 45.45 20.76 16.55
C HIS A 995 44.60 20.51 15.30
N GLY A 996 45.16 20.71 14.10
CA GLY A 996 44.47 20.40 12.85
C GLY A 996 44.23 18.91 12.61
N ILE A 997 45.01 18.02 13.24
CA ILE A 997 44.80 16.56 13.25
C ILE A 997 45.05 16.05 14.67
N ASP A 998 44.07 15.37 15.26
CA ASP A 998 44.22 14.83 16.62
C ASP A 998 43.31 13.60 16.88
N SER A 999 43.58 12.91 17.98
CA SER A 999 42.89 11.73 18.48
C SER A 999 41.52 12.07 19.08
N PHE A 1000 40.56 11.16 18.91
CA PHE A 1000 39.27 11.25 19.60
C PHE A 1000 39.40 11.14 21.13
N GLU A 1001 40.50 10.58 21.62
CA GLU A 1001 40.84 10.57 23.05
C GLU A 1001 40.98 11.99 23.60
N THR A 1002 41.74 12.85 22.92
CA THR A 1002 41.88 14.26 23.28
C THR A 1002 40.53 14.97 23.28
N CYS A 1003 39.69 14.72 22.26
CA CYS A 1003 38.34 15.25 22.20
C CYS A 1003 37.45 14.77 23.36
N PHE A 1004 37.62 13.52 23.83
CA PHE A 1004 36.87 13.02 24.98
C PHE A 1004 37.28 13.74 26.27
N SER A 1005 38.58 13.94 26.49
CA SER A 1005 39.08 14.72 27.63
C SER A 1005 38.63 16.19 27.58
N MET A 1006 38.56 16.78 26.39
CA MET A 1006 37.97 18.11 26.19
C MET A 1006 36.49 18.10 26.54
N MET A 1007 35.71 17.12 26.08
CA MET A 1007 34.29 17.00 26.40
C MET A 1007 34.05 16.92 27.93
N GLU A 1008 34.86 16.15 28.64
CA GLU A 1008 34.77 16.06 30.11
C GLU A 1008 35.05 17.41 30.78
N THR A 1009 35.99 18.18 30.23
CA THR A 1009 36.31 19.54 30.68
C THR A 1009 35.20 20.53 30.36
N ASP A 1010 34.68 20.52 29.13
CA ASP A 1010 33.59 21.38 28.65
C ASP A 1010 32.34 21.23 29.53
N VAL A 1011 32.02 20.00 29.96
CA VAL A 1011 30.88 19.70 30.84
C VAL A 1011 31.12 20.16 32.27
N LYS A 1012 32.36 20.12 32.77
CA LYS A 1012 32.71 20.68 34.09
C LYS A 1012 32.56 22.20 34.11
N ILE A 1013 32.97 22.87 33.03
CA ILE A 1013 32.90 24.33 32.89
C ILE A 1013 31.46 24.78 32.65
N ASN A 1014 30.72 24.09 31.77
CA ASN A 1014 29.32 24.38 31.47
C ASN A 1014 28.45 23.11 31.58
N PRO A 1015 27.88 22.83 32.77
CA PRO A 1015 27.05 21.65 33.01
C PRO A 1015 25.79 21.57 32.13
N SER A 1016 25.32 22.70 31.58
CA SER A 1016 24.13 22.73 30.72
C SER A 1016 24.34 22.06 29.36
N SER A 1017 25.59 22.02 28.88
CA SER A 1017 26.00 21.40 27.61
C SER A 1017 25.77 19.88 27.57
N LYS A 1018 25.64 19.24 28.75
CA LYS A 1018 25.37 17.80 28.89
C LYS A 1018 24.10 17.36 28.17
N LYS A 1019 23.10 18.25 28.02
CA LYS A 1019 21.83 17.94 27.34
C LYS A 1019 22.03 17.66 25.85
N ASP A 1020 23.03 18.27 25.21
CA ASP A 1020 23.29 18.15 23.78
C ASP A 1020 24.20 16.97 23.43
N MET A 1021 24.73 16.28 24.45
CA MET A 1021 25.73 15.21 24.30
C MET A 1021 25.17 13.80 24.51
N GLY A 1022 23.87 13.63 24.75
CA GLY A 1022 23.23 12.31 24.88
C GLY A 1022 23.90 11.43 25.95
N GLN A 1023 24.29 10.21 25.57
CA GLN A 1023 25.01 9.27 26.44
C GLN A 1023 26.53 9.30 26.28
N SER A 1024 27.11 10.31 25.60
CA SER A 1024 28.54 10.35 25.28
C SER A 1024 29.47 10.19 26.48
N LEU A 1025 29.09 10.74 27.65
CA LEU A 1025 29.87 10.63 28.90
C LEU A 1025 29.85 9.22 29.53
N LYS A 1026 29.02 8.30 29.02
CA LYS A 1026 28.83 6.94 29.53
C LYS A 1026 29.55 5.87 28.71
N LEU A 1027 30.54 6.28 27.89
CA LEU A 1027 31.38 5.38 27.12
C LEU A 1027 32.01 4.29 28.02
N THR A 1028 31.76 3.02 27.71
CA THR A 1028 32.40 1.89 28.41
C THR A 1028 33.90 1.80 28.07
N PRO A 1029 34.72 1.05 28.84
CA PRO A 1029 36.12 0.82 28.49
C PRO A 1029 36.32 0.27 27.07
N GLU A 1030 35.46 -0.64 26.62
CA GLU A 1030 35.48 -1.22 25.29
C GLU A 1030 35.10 -0.19 24.22
N GLU A 1031 34.08 0.63 24.47
CA GLU A 1031 33.70 1.70 23.54
C GLU A 1031 34.78 2.79 23.45
N LYS A 1032 35.43 3.15 24.57
CA LYS A 1032 36.58 4.08 24.58
C LYS A 1032 37.72 3.53 23.73
N PHE A 1033 38.06 2.25 23.93
CA PHE A 1033 39.08 1.57 23.13
C PHE A 1033 38.79 1.69 21.63
N ILE A 1034 37.56 1.36 21.20
CA ILE A 1034 37.17 1.43 19.78
C ILE A 1034 37.21 2.87 19.27
N SER A 1035 36.70 3.82 20.05
CA SER A 1035 36.60 5.23 19.69
C SER A 1035 37.98 5.87 19.47
N PHE A 1036 38.93 5.61 20.38
CA PHE A 1036 40.24 6.29 20.42
C PHE A 1036 41.24 5.80 19.36
N LEU A 1037 40.87 4.78 18.59
CA LEU A 1037 41.58 4.40 17.37
C LEU A 1037 41.36 5.40 16.22
N ASN A 1038 40.39 6.31 16.36
CA ASN A 1038 40.05 7.29 15.34
C ASN A 1038 40.72 8.65 15.57
N ASN A 1039 40.98 9.33 14.47
CA ASN A 1039 41.41 10.73 14.43
C ASN A 1039 40.41 11.55 13.60
N TYR A 1040 40.39 12.86 13.84
CA TYR A 1040 39.83 13.84 12.91
C TYR A 1040 40.96 14.58 12.19
N PHE A 1041 40.63 15.23 11.09
CA PHE A 1041 41.53 16.15 10.40
C PHE A 1041 40.80 17.39 9.86
N ILE A 1042 41.55 18.48 9.73
CA ILE A 1042 41.12 19.76 9.15
C ILE A 1042 42.25 20.28 8.26
N PHE A 1043 42.03 20.26 6.95
CA PHE A 1043 42.91 20.88 5.96
C PHE A 1043 42.26 22.14 5.41
N LYS A 1044 43.07 23.14 5.05
CA LYS A 1044 42.63 24.39 4.42
C LYS A 1044 43.22 24.51 3.02
N LYS A 1045 42.40 24.87 2.04
CA LYS A 1045 42.85 25.10 0.66
C LYS A 1045 43.49 26.48 0.53
N LEU A 1046 44.74 26.55 0.09
CA LEU A 1046 45.46 27.82 -0.09
C LEU A 1046 45.57 28.26 -1.55
N ARG A 1047 45.64 27.31 -2.48
CA ARG A 1047 45.80 27.58 -3.91
C ARG A 1047 45.09 26.55 -4.77
N ASP A 1048 44.78 26.94 -5.99
CA ASP A 1048 44.40 26.01 -7.04
C ASP A 1048 45.65 25.40 -7.69
N VAL A 1049 45.52 24.16 -8.15
CA VAL A 1049 46.57 23.41 -8.85
C VAL A 1049 46.00 22.79 -10.11
N ASP A 1050 46.83 22.60 -11.14
CA ASP A 1050 46.43 21.81 -12.31
C ASP A 1050 46.42 20.32 -11.95
N THR A 1051 45.27 19.87 -11.45
CA THR A 1051 45.06 18.50 -10.96
C THR A 1051 45.29 17.43 -12.03
N LYS A 1052 45.09 17.74 -13.31
CA LYS A 1052 45.32 16.77 -14.41
C LYS A 1052 46.82 16.55 -14.62
N SER A 1053 47.59 17.63 -14.70
CA SER A 1053 49.04 17.57 -14.86
C SER A 1053 49.71 16.94 -13.64
N LEU A 1054 49.22 17.24 -12.43
CA LEU A 1054 49.69 16.63 -11.17
C LEU A 1054 49.43 15.13 -11.10
N GLN A 1055 48.26 14.66 -11.57
CA GLN A 1055 47.93 13.23 -11.59
C GLN A 1055 48.88 12.44 -12.51
N VAL A 1056 49.26 13.04 -13.65
CA VAL A 1056 50.24 12.47 -14.59
C VAL A 1056 51.64 12.46 -13.98
N ALA A 1057 52.09 13.57 -13.36
CA ALA A 1057 53.41 13.67 -12.74
C ALA A 1057 53.60 12.68 -11.58
N LEU A 1058 52.61 12.55 -10.71
CA LEU A 1058 52.63 11.59 -9.59
C LEU A 1058 52.49 10.12 -10.05
N GLY A 1059 52.09 9.89 -11.30
CA GLY A 1059 51.97 8.56 -11.88
C GLY A 1059 53.27 7.98 -12.47
N ASN A 1060 54.25 8.84 -12.78
CA ASN A 1060 55.44 8.43 -13.55
C ASN A 1060 56.78 8.40 -12.77
N GLU A 1061 56.94 9.04 -11.61
CA GLU A 1061 58.27 9.09 -10.93
C GLU A 1061 58.21 9.38 -9.41
N THR A 1062 59.33 9.13 -8.70
CA THR A 1062 59.50 9.28 -7.24
C THR A 1062 59.52 10.74 -6.77
N LEU A 1063 58.81 11.02 -5.67
CA LEU A 1063 58.56 12.34 -5.03
C LEU A 1063 59.79 13.24 -4.75
N GLU A 1064 61.03 12.79 -4.92
CA GLU A 1064 62.22 13.63 -4.71
C GLU A 1064 62.50 14.61 -5.87
N GLU A 1065 62.13 14.27 -7.10
CA GLU A 1065 62.41 15.13 -8.27
C GLU A 1065 61.49 16.38 -8.31
N ILE A 1066 60.25 16.26 -7.83
CA ILE A 1066 59.24 17.35 -7.79
C ILE A 1066 59.62 18.45 -6.78
N LYS A 1067 60.39 18.13 -5.74
CA LYS A 1067 60.85 19.13 -4.76
C LYS A 1067 61.91 20.07 -5.35
N THR A 1068 62.68 19.58 -6.31
CA THR A 1068 63.77 20.33 -6.96
C THR A 1068 63.22 21.40 -7.92
N GLU A 1069 62.19 21.09 -8.70
CA GLU A 1069 61.58 22.06 -9.64
C GLU A 1069 60.79 23.18 -8.94
N ASN A 1070 60.14 22.88 -7.81
CA ASN A 1070 59.41 23.91 -7.03
C ASN A 1070 60.36 24.88 -6.31
N ALA A 1071 61.54 24.42 -5.86
CA ALA A 1071 62.55 25.26 -5.24
C ALA A 1071 63.22 26.23 -6.24
N GLU A 1072 63.42 25.80 -7.49
CA GLU A 1072 63.91 26.68 -8.56
C GLU A 1072 62.89 27.75 -8.94
N SER A 1073 61.60 27.41 -8.92
CA SER A 1073 60.48 28.33 -9.21
C SER A 1073 60.34 29.47 -8.19
N GLU A 1074 60.51 29.19 -6.90
CA GLU A 1074 60.46 30.21 -5.83
C GLU A 1074 61.70 31.13 -5.84
N SER A 1075 62.84 30.65 -6.33
CA SER A 1075 64.06 31.47 -6.47
C SER A 1075 63.94 32.54 -7.57
N ILE A 1076 63.18 32.26 -8.62
CA ILE A 1076 62.98 33.15 -9.78
C ILE A 1076 61.94 34.26 -9.46
N GLN A 1077 60.94 33.99 -8.62
CA GLN A 1077 59.96 35.01 -8.19
C GLN A 1077 60.54 36.02 -7.19
N ASN A 1078 61.47 35.61 -6.33
CA ASN A 1078 62.10 36.51 -5.36
C ASN A 1078 63.14 37.47 -5.97
N ALA A 1079 63.69 37.16 -7.15
CA ALA A 1079 64.62 38.02 -7.87
C ALA A 1079 63.93 39.19 -8.62
N ALA A 1080 62.61 39.12 -8.85
CA ALA A 1080 61.86 40.12 -9.63
C ALA A 1080 61.30 41.30 -8.80
N ILE A 1081 61.46 41.30 -7.47
CA ILE A 1081 60.84 42.29 -6.56
C ILE A 1081 61.79 43.47 -6.22
N SER A 1082 63.05 43.46 -6.64
CA SER A 1082 64.06 44.45 -6.18
C SER A 1082 64.31 45.68 -7.07
N SER A 1083 63.56 45.91 -8.15
CA SER A 1083 63.74 47.12 -8.98
C SER A 1083 62.49 48.00 -9.05
N ALA A 1084 62.42 49.01 -8.19
CA ALA A 1084 61.41 50.07 -8.25
C ALA A 1084 62.02 51.39 -8.74
N PRO A 1085 61.31 52.17 -9.59
CA PRO A 1085 61.49 53.61 -9.65
C PRO A 1085 60.22 54.39 -9.22
N SER A 1086 60.41 55.17 -8.15
CA SER A 1086 60.01 56.58 -7.99
C SER A 1086 58.56 57.03 -8.34
N LYS A 1087 57.82 57.42 -7.29
CA LYS A 1087 56.51 58.11 -7.29
C LYS A 1087 56.48 59.41 -8.12
N ARG A 1088 55.40 59.62 -8.89
CA ARG A 1088 54.95 60.94 -9.38
C ARG A 1088 53.51 61.21 -8.90
N ALA A 1089 53.32 62.40 -8.32
CA ALA A 1089 52.10 62.88 -7.67
C ALA A 1089 50.99 63.24 -8.67
N ILE A 1090 49.72 63.05 -8.27
CA ILE A 1090 48.54 63.56 -8.99
C ILE A 1090 47.77 64.54 -8.11
N LYS A 1091 47.50 65.72 -8.69
CA LYS A 1091 46.79 66.88 -8.14
C LYS A 1091 45.30 66.60 -7.90
N LEU A 1092 44.78 67.13 -6.79
CA LEU A 1092 43.35 67.35 -6.55
C LEU A 1092 42.88 68.69 -7.14
N LYS A 1093 41.67 68.73 -7.74
CA LYS A 1093 40.73 69.87 -7.64
C LYS A 1093 39.32 69.55 -8.19
N LYS A 1094 38.32 69.66 -7.29
CA LYS A 1094 37.00 70.36 -7.35
C LYS A 1094 36.18 70.22 -8.67
N LYS A 1095 34.85 70.04 -8.71
CA LYS A 1095 33.73 70.50 -7.84
C LYS A 1095 32.42 69.93 -8.45
N VAL A 1096 31.44 69.56 -7.62
CA VAL A 1096 30.06 69.22 -8.02
C VAL A 1096 29.11 70.28 -7.46
N LYS A 1097 28.10 70.68 -8.25
CA LYS A 1097 26.76 71.24 -7.93
C LYS A 1097 26.12 71.60 -9.28
N LEU A 1098 24.83 71.45 -9.60
CA LEU A 1098 23.56 70.92 -9.06
C LEU A 1098 22.62 70.93 -10.33
N VAL A 1099 21.49 70.24 -10.46
CA VAL A 1099 20.23 70.42 -9.69
C VAL A 1099 19.31 69.21 -9.95
N ILE A 1100 19.05 68.49 -8.86
CA ILE A 1100 17.79 67.97 -8.30
C ILE A 1100 16.65 67.57 -9.27
N SER A 1101 16.56 66.26 -9.50
CA SER A 1101 15.35 65.43 -9.46
C SER A 1101 15.77 63.99 -9.18
#